data_AF-A0A410UHV2-F1
#
_entry.id   AF-A0A410UHV2-F1
#
_cell.length_a   1.000
_cell.length_b   1.000
_cell.length_c   1.000
_cell.angle_alpha   90.00
_cell.angle_beta   90.00
_cell.angle_gamma   90.00
#
_symmetry.space_group_name_H-M   'P 1'
#
loop_
_entity.id
_entity.type
_entity.pdbx_description
1 polymer ?
#
loop_
_entity_poly.entity_id
_entity_poly.type
_entity_poly.pdbx_seq_one_letter_code
_entity_poly.pdbx_strand_id
1 'polypeptide(L)'
;MNTRRLSGFWMVVLTMTVGAAITAWYQGAALHPSSVVRVLVVLLIGASALLAHGLLMGAWHWVARQHWVARQAPHRDEERYTRDGTARVGAPHASTAPILARLWRDELALALRERHGLRWRYRQPWLLLTGNDKTIARLLPELAEHGHLITDEAVLLWHANDDNGQPNDAWLQQLYRLRRRRPVDGLVLVVNGVEDTLAPTRGTPGIHLARVAQSLHWSAPVYVLDAAQVDEVNDGTTPIAGCEFPQGRVAPSMDTEVRTLRDQLAHLGVHRLGANPRDIYIAKLSERLDGRAAPLSAWMASLVARRLPVRGVFFTPFPAKSVESGAASGTVLPALWSHLGDLTRRDRGRRIGWHPITVWSVIALALVGIGTVGTLVSAFANAHELQRSQAVVRSLDQGDDATRVRALLALQQRIGVYEARVRRRAPGVHGFGLNRNRVTLDTLWMRYADASRALLTIPVQRSLEASLAALGKVRADALQDRDAQQRDYNVLKTYLMLADPAHTDPDFLATQLATVWPVIPRMPPGEWQDTSQRLARFFAQHLHAHPDWRIQPSAPLIATARSTLVNQIGLANADDTVYQSILDGVRGKYADLSLPALLNGTDAQGLFGTSASVPGVYSRAAWDGMIAAAIDQAGERQVESDGVLTDGKTIALPEHDAQRAGDLKQRLTARYFAEYAAAWQRLLNSLHWQPATNLSVAVDQLTRLTDAQTSPLIALMKSVQHQAQAGRPSQALGDTLVRRAQSLLASARTGGLDRRESGFRLGGFRRCAVPASARRRVANDSATGRRQPQRALARQHRGAVQQCVRWPLSVLRHERRRLVRGTRPLRASHQRLDQPLPHRRTGRCARPARGYVGAQRAGAANAGVRPGLP
;
A
#
# COMPACT_ATOMS: atom_id res chain seq x y z
N MET A 1 16.83 -54.34 -17.01
CA MET A 1 16.25 -53.31 -17.92
C MET A 1 15.90 -52.05 -17.15
N ASN A 2 15.95 -50.87 -17.79
CA ASN A 2 15.57 -49.58 -17.19
C ASN A 2 14.46 -48.92 -18.04
N THR A 3 13.26 -48.71 -17.49
CA THR A 3 12.24 -47.70 -17.93
C THR A 3 10.99 -47.77 -17.03
N ARG A 4 10.03 -46.85 -17.22
CA ARG A 4 8.68 -46.83 -16.59
C ARG A 4 8.62 -46.61 -15.06
N ARG A 5 9.14 -45.45 -14.60
CA ARG A 5 8.69 -44.81 -13.32
C ARG A 5 8.27 -43.32 -13.50
N LEU A 6 7.71 -42.96 -14.66
CA LEU A 6 7.21 -41.60 -14.94
C LEU A 6 5.67 -41.43 -14.85
N SER A 7 4.88 -42.50 -14.75
CA SER A 7 3.43 -42.46 -14.99
C SER A 7 2.65 -41.48 -14.09
N GLY A 8 2.80 -41.59 -12.76
CA GLY A 8 1.92 -40.92 -11.81
C GLY A 8 1.95 -39.38 -11.86
N PHE A 9 3.11 -38.77 -12.14
CA PHE A 9 3.20 -37.31 -12.23
C PHE A 9 2.42 -36.75 -13.43
N TRP A 10 2.55 -37.40 -14.59
CA TRP A 10 1.80 -36.98 -15.79
C TRP A 10 0.30 -37.17 -15.62
N MET A 11 -0.15 -38.20 -14.90
CA MET A 11 -1.56 -38.32 -14.48
C MET A 11 -2.00 -37.15 -13.61
N VAL A 12 -1.22 -36.73 -12.60
CA VAL A 12 -1.59 -35.61 -11.70
C VAL A 12 -1.60 -34.26 -12.44
N VAL A 13 -0.66 -34.01 -13.35
CA VAL A 13 -0.70 -32.80 -14.19
C VAL A 13 -1.93 -32.83 -15.10
N LEU A 14 -2.24 -33.98 -15.72
CA LEU A 14 -3.42 -34.14 -16.57
C LEU A 14 -4.72 -33.96 -15.79
N THR A 15 -4.86 -34.53 -14.59
CA THR A 15 -6.09 -34.36 -13.79
C THR A 15 -6.23 -32.94 -13.23
N MET A 16 -5.14 -32.23 -12.92
CA MET A 16 -5.22 -30.81 -12.57
C MET A 16 -5.60 -29.93 -13.77
N THR A 17 -5.06 -30.16 -14.97
CA THR A 17 -5.42 -29.35 -16.15
C THR A 17 -6.83 -29.67 -16.66
N VAL A 18 -7.22 -30.94 -16.69
CA VAL A 18 -8.58 -31.37 -17.06
C VAL A 18 -9.59 -30.92 -15.99
N GLY A 19 -9.26 -31.01 -14.70
CA GLY A 19 -10.10 -30.48 -13.62
C GLY A 19 -10.29 -28.96 -13.71
N ALA A 20 -9.21 -28.22 -14.00
CA ALA A 20 -9.29 -26.79 -14.27
C ALA A 20 -10.11 -26.48 -15.53
N ALA A 21 -9.99 -27.28 -16.60
CA ALA A 21 -10.80 -27.14 -17.81
C ALA A 21 -12.29 -27.36 -17.54
N ILE A 22 -12.64 -28.38 -16.76
CA ILE A 22 -14.03 -28.70 -16.39
C ILE A 22 -14.63 -27.59 -15.52
N THR A 23 -13.91 -27.04 -14.54
CA THR A 23 -14.41 -25.91 -13.73
C THR A 23 -14.50 -24.61 -14.56
N ALA A 24 -13.55 -24.36 -15.47
CA ALA A 24 -13.61 -23.25 -16.43
C ALA A 24 -14.78 -23.36 -17.41
N TRP A 25 -15.22 -24.58 -17.75
CA TRP A 25 -16.39 -24.87 -18.57
C TRP A 25 -17.68 -24.62 -17.77
N TYR A 26 -17.87 -25.32 -16.66
CA TYR A 26 -19.14 -25.33 -15.90
C TYR A 26 -19.36 -24.09 -15.02
N GLN A 27 -18.34 -23.56 -14.34
CA GLN A 27 -18.47 -22.42 -13.41
C GLN A 27 -17.90 -21.12 -13.99
N GLY A 28 -17.25 -21.17 -15.16
CA GLY A 28 -16.52 -20.05 -15.72
C GLY A 28 -17.33 -18.75 -15.92
N ALA A 29 -18.65 -18.84 -16.09
CA ALA A 29 -19.53 -17.68 -16.23
C ALA A 29 -19.51 -16.76 -14.99
N ALA A 30 -19.40 -17.33 -13.80
CA ALA A 30 -19.28 -16.58 -12.55
C ALA A 30 -17.86 -16.05 -12.29
N LEU A 31 -16.83 -16.65 -12.91
CA LEU A 31 -15.42 -16.32 -12.72
C LEU A 31 -14.93 -15.23 -13.68
N HIS A 32 -15.27 -15.30 -14.98
CA HIS A 32 -15.01 -14.24 -15.94
C HIS A 32 -15.90 -14.39 -17.20
N PRO A 33 -16.55 -13.33 -17.71
CA PRO A 33 -17.45 -13.44 -18.86
C PRO A 33 -16.75 -13.85 -20.16
N SER A 34 -15.46 -13.54 -20.30
CA SER A 34 -14.64 -13.84 -21.49
C SER A 34 -14.09 -15.28 -21.48
N SER A 35 -14.57 -16.13 -22.40
CA SER A 35 -14.14 -17.53 -22.56
C SER A 35 -12.62 -17.70 -22.71
N VAL A 36 -11.97 -16.88 -23.55
CA VAL A 36 -10.53 -17.00 -23.84
C VAL A 36 -9.65 -16.81 -22.60
N VAL A 37 -10.03 -15.91 -21.68
CA VAL A 37 -9.30 -15.72 -20.41
C VAL A 37 -9.37 -16.98 -19.53
N ARG A 38 -10.48 -17.73 -19.58
CA ARG A 38 -10.62 -18.99 -18.83
C ARG A 38 -9.70 -20.07 -19.39
N VAL A 39 -9.70 -20.25 -20.71
CA VAL A 39 -8.79 -21.20 -21.41
C VAL A 39 -7.33 -20.85 -21.11
N LEU A 40 -7.00 -19.56 -21.13
CA LEU A 40 -5.66 -19.08 -20.80
C LEU A 40 -5.31 -19.40 -19.33
N VAL A 41 -6.18 -19.14 -18.34
CA VAL A 41 -5.96 -19.55 -16.94
C VAL A 41 -5.72 -21.07 -16.79
N VAL A 42 -6.45 -21.92 -17.51
CA VAL A 42 -6.26 -23.37 -17.50
C VAL A 42 -4.88 -23.77 -18.05
N LEU A 43 -4.45 -23.17 -19.16
CA LEU A 43 -3.11 -23.38 -19.73
C LEU A 43 -2.00 -22.92 -18.78
N LEU A 44 -2.22 -21.82 -18.04
CA LEU A 44 -1.28 -21.32 -17.04
C LEU A 44 -1.16 -22.23 -15.82
N ILE A 45 -2.27 -22.82 -15.34
CA ILE A 45 -2.25 -23.85 -14.29
C ILE A 45 -1.45 -25.08 -14.76
N GLY A 46 -1.62 -25.50 -16.02
CA GLY A 46 -0.82 -26.57 -16.62
C GLY A 46 0.67 -26.24 -16.70
N ALA A 47 1.01 -25.04 -17.18
CA ALA A 47 2.39 -24.56 -17.26
C ALA A 47 3.04 -24.46 -15.87
N SER A 48 2.32 -23.99 -14.84
CA SER A 48 2.85 -23.92 -13.47
C SER A 48 3.03 -25.30 -12.85
N ALA A 49 2.13 -26.25 -13.12
CA ALA A 49 2.27 -27.65 -12.68
C ALA A 49 3.46 -28.34 -13.36
N LEU A 50 3.71 -28.08 -14.65
CA LEU A 50 4.88 -28.56 -15.37
C LEU A 50 6.19 -27.94 -14.84
N LEU A 51 6.22 -26.64 -14.54
CA LEU A 51 7.38 -25.99 -13.91
C LEU A 51 7.65 -26.54 -12.50
N ALA A 52 6.62 -26.93 -11.76
CA ALA A 52 6.76 -27.60 -10.46
C ALA A 52 7.38 -29.01 -10.54
N HIS A 53 7.51 -29.61 -11.73
CA HIS A 53 8.13 -30.93 -11.90
C HIS A 53 9.58 -30.97 -11.38
N GLY A 54 10.40 -29.95 -11.68
CA GLY A 54 11.79 -29.90 -11.23
C GLY A 54 11.93 -29.81 -9.71
N LEU A 55 11.02 -29.07 -9.06
CA LEU A 55 10.91 -28.98 -7.60
C LEU A 55 10.52 -30.34 -7.00
N LEU A 56 9.45 -30.96 -7.51
CA LEU A 56 8.91 -32.20 -6.99
C LEU A 56 9.85 -33.40 -7.22
N MET A 57 10.53 -33.48 -8.36
CA MET A 57 11.54 -34.53 -8.61
C MET A 57 12.76 -34.37 -7.68
N GLY A 58 13.20 -33.13 -7.43
CA GLY A 58 14.26 -32.84 -6.45
C GLY A 58 13.89 -33.30 -5.03
N ALA A 59 12.67 -32.99 -4.59
CA ALA A 59 12.14 -33.45 -3.31
C ALA A 59 11.96 -34.98 -3.26
N TRP A 60 11.41 -35.60 -4.32
CA TRP A 60 11.13 -37.04 -4.36
C TRP A 60 12.41 -37.88 -4.38
N HIS A 61 13.48 -37.44 -5.06
CA HIS A 61 14.81 -38.06 -4.99
C HIS A 61 15.50 -37.91 -3.63
N TRP A 62 14.99 -37.06 -2.73
CA TRP A 62 15.44 -36.94 -1.33
C TRP A 62 14.58 -37.81 -0.40
N VAL A 63 13.25 -37.72 -0.51
CA VAL A 63 12.27 -38.57 0.20
C VAL A 63 12.54 -40.06 -0.07
N ALA A 64 12.85 -40.44 -1.31
CA ALA A 64 13.20 -41.81 -1.68
C ALA A 64 14.49 -42.33 -1.02
N ARG A 65 15.44 -41.45 -0.65
CA ARG A 65 16.63 -41.84 0.12
C ARG A 65 16.28 -42.10 1.59
N GLN A 66 15.43 -41.24 2.18
CA GLN A 66 15.00 -41.40 3.58
C GLN A 66 14.15 -42.67 3.76
N HIS A 67 13.17 -42.94 2.89
CA HIS A 67 12.36 -44.17 2.93
C HIS A 67 13.11 -45.46 2.57
N TRP A 68 14.36 -45.38 2.09
CA TRP A 68 15.21 -46.56 1.91
C TRP A 68 15.94 -46.91 3.20
N VAL A 69 16.48 -45.91 3.91
CA VAL A 69 17.10 -46.08 5.24
C VAL A 69 16.06 -46.51 6.28
N ALA A 70 14.87 -45.89 6.27
CA ALA A 70 13.78 -46.25 7.19
C ALA A 70 13.28 -47.70 7.03
N ARG A 71 13.47 -48.32 5.85
CA ARG A 71 13.13 -49.72 5.58
C ARG A 71 14.27 -50.72 5.83
N GLN A 72 15.36 -50.27 6.46
CA GLN A 72 16.47 -51.13 6.91
C GLN A 72 16.72 -51.08 8.42
N ALA A 73 15.87 -50.39 9.18
CA ALA A 73 15.71 -50.71 10.59
C ALA A 73 15.07 -52.12 10.69
N PRO A 74 15.55 -53.00 11.58
CA PRO A 74 14.83 -54.24 11.86
C PRO A 74 13.44 -53.91 12.43
N HIS A 75 12.47 -54.79 12.20
CA HIS A 75 11.14 -54.65 12.80
C HIS A 75 11.29 -54.61 14.33
N ARG A 76 10.68 -53.60 14.96
CA ARG A 76 10.25 -53.70 16.35
C ARG A 76 8.85 -54.28 16.32
N ASP A 77 8.66 -55.42 16.97
CA ASP A 77 7.37 -56.09 17.02
C ASP A 77 6.34 -55.28 17.81
N GLU A 78 5.08 -55.32 17.36
CA GLU A 78 3.98 -54.50 17.90
C GLU A 78 3.35 -55.14 19.16
N GLU A 79 4.10 -55.20 20.26
CA GLU A 79 3.55 -55.60 21.56
C GLU A 79 2.88 -54.42 22.30
N ARG A 80 1.55 -54.34 22.11
CA ARG A 80 0.53 -53.84 23.05
C ARG A 80 0.73 -52.48 23.72
N TYR A 81 0.04 -51.48 23.16
CA TYR A 81 -0.32 -50.24 23.83
C TYR A 81 -1.48 -50.46 24.84
N THR A 82 -1.24 -51.13 25.97
CA THR A 82 -2.19 -51.14 27.11
C THR A 82 -2.05 -49.86 27.94
N ARG A 83 -3.20 -49.31 28.37
CA ARG A 83 -3.35 -47.90 28.75
C ARG A 83 -3.47 -47.74 30.27
N ASP A 84 -2.35 -47.72 30.98
CA ASP A 84 -2.33 -47.46 32.42
C ASP A 84 -2.12 -45.98 32.78
N GLY A 85 -2.95 -45.48 33.71
CA GLY A 85 -3.03 -44.07 34.08
C GLY A 85 -2.17 -43.64 35.27
N THR A 86 -1.35 -44.54 35.83
CA THR A 86 -0.72 -44.40 37.15
C THR A 86 0.76 -44.02 37.12
N ALA A 87 1.43 -44.04 35.97
CA ALA A 87 2.84 -43.68 35.79
C ALA A 87 3.10 -42.14 35.86
N ARG A 88 2.63 -41.48 36.92
CA ARG A 88 2.84 -40.04 37.19
C ARG A 88 3.61 -39.73 38.48
N VAL A 89 4.08 -40.77 39.17
CA VAL A 89 5.09 -40.69 40.23
C VAL A 89 6.30 -41.49 39.74
N GLY A 90 7.49 -40.90 39.77
CA GLY A 90 8.69 -41.51 39.18
C GLY A 90 8.94 -41.12 37.71
N ALA A 91 9.01 -39.81 37.41
CA ALA A 91 9.62 -39.36 36.17
C ALA A 91 11.16 -39.44 36.30
N PRO A 92 11.87 -40.31 35.55
CA PRO A 92 13.32 -40.37 35.62
C PRO A 92 13.91 -39.10 34.97
N HIS A 93 14.65 -38.34 35.76
CA HIS A 93 15.62 -37.30 35.39
C HIS A 93 15.41 -36.62 34.02
N ALA A 94 14.86 -35.40 34.02
CA ALA A 94 14.89 -34.51 32.87
C ALA A 94 16.33 -34.40 32.35
N SER A 95 16.56 -34.79 31.09
CA SER A 95 17.89 -35.21 30.65
C SER A 95 18.94 -34.11 30.76
N THR A 96 20.02 -34.41 31.48
CA THR A 96 21.17 -33.51 31.71
C THR A 96 22.06 -33.39 30.48
N ALA A 97 22.08 -34.39 29.59
CA ALA A 97 22.86 -34.42 28.34
C ALA A 97 22.77 -33.11 27.49
N PRO A 98 21.60 -32.54 27.16
CA PRO A 98 21.50 -31.27 26.42
C PRO A 98 21.95 -30.01 27.20
N ILE A 99 22.25 -30.13 28.50
CA ILE A 99 22.89 -29.07 29.31
C ILE A 99 24.41 -29.29 29.33
N LEU A 100 24.86 -30.50 29.66
CA LEU A 100 26.28 -30.89 29.65
C LEU A 100 26.94 -30.62 28.29
N ALA A 101 26.26 -30.99 27.19
CA ALA A 101 26.72 -30.69 25.83
C ALA A 101 26.84 -29.19 25.51
N ARG A 102 26.17 -28.29 26.25
CA ARG A 102 26.34 -26.83 26.11
C ARG A 102 27.51 -26.32 26.95
N LEU A 103 27.74 -26.88 28.13
CA LEU A 103 28.85 -26.53 29.00
C LEU A 103 30.18 -26.89 28.31
N TRP A 104 30.34 -28.15 27.90
CA TRP A 104 31.46 -28.64 27.07
C TRP A 104 31.70 -27.77 25.83
N ARG A 105 30.62 -27.35 25.14
CA ARG A 105 30.69 -26.51 23.94
C ARG A 105 31.28 -25.14 24.25
N ASP A 106 30.93 -24.54 25.38
CA ASP A 106 31.35 -23.19 25.74
C ASP A 106 32.75 -23.19 26.38
N GLU A 107 33.10 -24.24 27.11
CA GLU A 107 34.44 -24.58 27.62
C GLU A 107 35.46 -24.77 26.47
N LEU A 108 35.20 -25.69 25.53
CA LEU A 108 36.00 -25.87 24.31
C LEU A 108 36.13 -24.56 23.51
N ALA A 109 35.07 -23.74 23.49
CA ALA A 109 35.07 -22.45 22.81
C ALA A 109 35.79 -21.34 23.58
N LEU A 110 36.13 -21.53 24.85
CA LEU A 110 36.88 -20.61 25.70
C LEU A 110 38.37 -20.95 25.64
N ALA A 111 38.75 -22.20 25.92
CA ALA A 111 40.13 -22.68 25.85
C ALA A 111 40.76 -22.44 24.45
N LEU A 112 40.01 -22.69 23.37
CA LEU A 112 40.49 -22.39 22.01
C LEU A 112 40.57 -20.89 21.70
N ARG A 113 39.78 -20.02 22.36
CA ARG A 113 39.91 -18.55 22.21
C ARG A 113 41.15 -18.04 22.89
N GLU A 114 41.49 -18.57 24.06
CA GLU A 114 42.67 -18.18 24.83
C GLU A 114 43.95 -18.59 24.08
N ARG A 115 44.02 -19.83 23.58
CA ARG A 115 45.19 -20.32 22.81
C ARG A 115 45.36 -19.67 21.42
N HIS A 116 44.27 -19.32 20.73
CA HIS A 116 44.32 -18.94 19.30
C HIS A 116 43.70 -17.58 18.92
N GLY A 117 43.14 -16.84 19.88
CA GLY A 117 42.52 -15.54 19.65
C GLY A 117 41.30 -15.59 18.72
N LEU A 118 40.95 -14.45 18.11
CA LEU A 118 39.72 -14.26 17.31
C LEU A 118 39.53 -15.23 16.13
N ARG A 119 40.59 -15.92 15.66
CA ARG A 119 40.54 -16.85 14.51
C ARG A 119 40.51 -18.34 14.90
N TRP A 120 40.40 -18.66 16.19
CA TRP A 120 40.40 -20.02 16.75
C TRP A 120 39.67 -21.10 15.95
N ARG A 121 38.43 -20.82 15.50
CA ARG A 121 37.49 -21.79 14.89
C ARG A 121 38.02 -22.60 13.71
N TYR A 122 39.04 -22.12 12.99
CA TYR A 122 39.57 -22.76 11.78
C TYR A 122 41.11 -22.71 11.69
N ARG A 123 41.81 -22.56 12.82
CA ARG A 123 43.29 -22.50 12.84
C ARG A 123 43.93 -23.89 12.84
N GLN A 124 43.44 -24.78 13.70
CA GLN A 124 43.80 -26.20 13.75
C GLN A 124 42.74 -27.07 13.07
N PRO A 125 43.12 -28.23 12.50
CA PRO A 125 42.18 -29.27 12.09
C PRO A 125 41.48 -29.86 13.31
N TRP A 126 40.17 -30.07 13.20
CA TRP A 126 39.35 -30.76 14.20
C TRP A 126 39.09 -32.18 13.70
N LEU A 127 39.58 -33.18 14.45
CA LEU A 127 39.44 -34.60 14.16
C LEU A 127 38.39 -35.20 15.09
N LEU A 128 37.32 -35.77 14.53
CA LEU A 128 36.30 -36.47 15.31
C LEU A 128 36.61 -37.97 15.35
N LEU A 129 36.95 -38.49 16.53
CA LEU A 129 37.15 -39.91 16.76
C LEU A 129 35.79 -40.60 16.99
N THR A 130 35.61 -41.76 16.37
CA THR A 130 34.43 -42.62 16.50
C THR A 130 34.88 -44.09 16.37
N GLY A 131 34.13 -45.05 16.91
CA GLY A 131 34.48 -46.47 16.77
C GLY A 131 34.20 -47.26 18.05
N ASN A 132 35.12 -48.16 18.40
CA ASN A 132 35.06 -48.92 19.65
C ASN A 132 35.49 -48.02 20.83
N ASP A 133 34.53 -47.59 21.66
CA ASP A 133 34.76 -46.62 22.74
C ASP A 133 35.81 -47.11 23.77
N LYS A 134 35.88 -48.43 24.03
CA LYS A 134 36.92 -49.01 24.90
C LYS A 134 38.33 -48.84 24.31
N THR A 135 38.44 -49.00 22.99
CA THR A 135 39.70 -48.80 22.26
C THR A 135 40.11 -47.33 22.25
N ILE A 136 39.16 -46.40 22.14
CA ILE A 136 39.43 -44.96 22.18
C ILE A 136 39.89 -44.55 23.58
N ALA A 137 39.21 -44.99 24.64
CA ALA A 137 39.61 -44.73 26.02
C ALA A 137 41.00 -45.32 26.37
N ARG A 138 41.35 -46.48 25.82
CA ARG A 138 42.69 -47.07 25.95
C ARG A 138 43.78 -46.32 25.16
N LEU A 139 43.43 -45.74 24.01
CA LEU A 139 44.35 -44.98 23.17
C LEU A 139 44.63 -43.58 23.75
N LEU A 140 43.60 -42.91 24.26
CA LEU A 140 43.62 -41.52 24.73
C LEU A 140 42.71 -41.36 25.96
N PRO A 141 43.19 -41.70 27.18
CA PRO A 141 42.37 -41.60 28.40
C PRO A 141 41.91 -40.17 28.71
N GLU A 142 42.78 -39.17 28.56
CA GLU A 142 42.45 -37.75 28.75
C GLU A 142 41.25 -37.29 27.89
N LEU A 143 41.16 -37.82 26.66
CA LEU A 143 40.08 -37.53 25.71
C LEU A 143 38.76 -38.21 26.11
N ALA A 144 38.83 -39.36 26.79
CA ALA A 144 37.65 -40.06 27.30
C ALA A 144 37.03 -39.34 28.51
N GLU A 145 37.84 -38.70 29.35
CA GLU A 145 37.39 -37.91 30.49
C GLU A 145 36.76 -36.57 30.05
N HIS A 146 37.43 -35.83 29.16
CA HIS A 146 37.07 -34.45 28.82
C HIS A 146 36.25 -34.29 27.53
N GLY A 147 36.12 -35.35 26.72
CA GLY A 147 35.45 -35.33 25.40
C GLY A 147 36.12 -34.43 24.34
N HIS A 148 37.23 -33.80 24.68
CA HIS A 148 38.06 -33.01 23.78
C HIS A 148 39.52 -33.00 24.27
N LEU A 149 40.47 -32.95 23.34
CA LEU A 149 41.90 -32.80 23.65
C LEU A 149 42.52 -31.80 22.66
N ILE A 150 43.15 -30.75 23.19
CA ILE A 150 43.71 -29.65 22.40
C ILE A 150 45.22 -29.82 22.31
N THR A 151 45.68 -30.57 21.30
CA THR A 151 47.11 -30.66 20.95
C THR A 151 47.58 -29.39 20.21
N ASP A 152 48.88 -29.22 19.98
CA ASP A 152 49.38 -28.14 19.10
C ASP A 152 49.03 -28.38 17.62
N GLU A 153 48.90 -29.65 17.23
CA GLU A 153 48.72 -30.08 15.84
C GLU A 153 47.25 -30.13 15.41
N ALA A 154 46.39 -30.68 16.26
CA ALA A 154 44.98 -30.93 16.01
C ALA A 154 44.12 -30.80 17.29
N VAL A 155 42.83 -30.47 17.11
CA VAL A 155 41.82 -30.62 18.16
C VAL A 155 41.18 -32.00 17.97
N LEU A 156 41.41 -32.91 18.91
CA LEU A 156 40.75 -34.21 18.94
C LEU A 156 39.43 -34.08 19.69
N LEU A 157 38.38 -34.71 19.14
CA LEU A 157 37.02 -34.65 19.67
C LEU A 157 36.48 -36.07 19.75
N TRP A 158 35.84 -36.42 20.86
CA TRP A 158 35.14 -37.70 21.03
C TRP A 158 33.94 -37.50 21.95
N HIS A 159 32.98 -38.41 21.83
CA HIS A 159 31.91 -38.55 22.80
C HIS A 159 31.46 -40.01 22.79
N ALA A 160 31.25 -40.57 23.97
CA ALA A 160 30.70 -41.92 24.13
C ALA A 160 29.39 -42.07 23.34
N ASN A 161 29.15 -43.28 22.86
CA ASN A 161 27.85 -43.61 22.30
C ASN A 161 26.77 -43.69 23.39
N ASP A 162 25.49 -43.56 23.01
CA ASP A 162 24.39 -43.85 23.91
C ASP A 162 24.30 -45.35 24.23
N ASP A 163 23.43 -45.73 25.17
CA ASP A 163 23.21 -47.13 25.58
C ASP A 163 22.72 -48.04 24.43
N ASN A 164 22.35 -47.45 23.28
CA ASN A 164 21.93 -48.13 22.05
C ASN A 164 23.03 -48.16 20.96
N GLY A 165 24.27 -47.79 21.31
CA GLY A 165 25.40 -47.72 20.39
C GLY A 165 25.28 -46.65 19.30
N GLN A 166 24.48 -45.59 19.53
CA GLN A 166 24.25 -44.49 18.59
C GLN A 166 25.02 -43.22 18.99
N PRO A 167 25.40 -42.37 18.02
CA PRO A 167 26.05 -41.11 18.32
C PRO A 167 25.07 -40.10 18.92
N ASN A 168 25.52 -39.35 19.93
CA ASN A 168 24.71 -38.33 20.60
C ASN A 168 24.42 -37.13 19.67
N ASP A 169 23.24 -37.13 19.04
CA ASP A 169 22.79 -36.05 18.15
C ASP A 169 22.67 -34.68 18.85
N ALA A 170 22.46 -34.62 20.18
CA ALA A 170 22.42 -33.37 20.91
C ALA A 170 23.81 -32.73 21.04
N TRP A 171 24.84 -33.54 21.27
CA TRP A 171 26.25 -33.11 21.28
C TRP A 171 26.71 -32.70 19.86
N LEU A 172 26.41 -33.51 18.85
CA LEU A 172 26.72 -33.19 17.44
C LEU A 172 26.02 -31.90 16.97
N GLN A 173 24.82 -31.59 17.45
CA GLN A 173 24.19 -30.29 17.18
C GLN A 173 24.94 -29.11 17.83
N GLN A 174 25.59 -29.27 18.98
CA GLN A 174 26.43 -28.22 19.56
C GLN A 174 27.74 -28.04 18.77
N LEU A 175 28.35 -29.13 18.31
CA LEU A 175 29.49 -29.13 17.40
C LEU A 175 29.16 -28.42 16.06
N TYR A 176 27.99 -28.69 15.47
CA TYR A 176 27.50 -27.94 14.31
C TYR A 176 27.29 -26.44 14.60
N ARG A 177 26.78 -26.09 15.79
CA ARG A 177 26.59 -24.69 16.22
C ARG A 177 27.92 -23.95 16.37
N LEU A 178 28.98 -24.62 16.84
CA LEU A 178 30.35 -24.07 16.92
C LEU A 178 30.92 -23.71 15.54
N ARG A 179 30.87 -24.65 14.59
CA ARG A 179 31.57 -24.58 13.30
C ARG A 179 30.68 -24.80 12.07
N ARG A 180 29.57 -24.05 11.98
CA ARG A 180 28.55 -24.15 10.90
C ARG A 180 29.06 -24.24 9.44
N ARG A 181 30.28 -23.80 9.09
CA ARG A 181 30.81 -23.89 7.71
C ARG A 181 31.45 -25.24 7.39
N ARG A 182 32.30 -25.75 8.28
CA ARG A 182 32.98 -27.05 8.24
C ARG A 182 33.05 -27.55 9.69
N PRO A 183 32.08 -28.34 10.19
CA PRO A 183 31.96 -28.66 11.62
C PRO A 183 33.16 -29.46 12.14
N VAL A 184 33.61 -30.41 11.34
CA VAL A 184 34.74 -31.31 11.56
C VAL A 184 35.61 -31.27 10.31
N ASP A 185 36.93 -31.33 10.48
CA ASP A 185 37.85 -31.30 9.34
C ASP A 185 38.05 -32.69 8.73
N GLY A 186 38.23 -33.72 9.57
CA GLY A 186 38.25 -35.14 9.20
C GLY A 186 37.72 -36.03 10.32
N LEU A 187 37.29 -37.25 9.99
CA LEU A 187 36.70 -38.19 10.92
C LEU A 187 37.60 -39.43 11.01
N VAL A 188 37.99 -39.83 12.21
CA VAL A 188 38.85 -40.98 12.49
C VAL A 188 37.98 -42.12 13.02
N LEU A 189 38.01 -43.27 12.35
CA LEU A 189 37.30 -44.48 12.74
C LEU A 189 38.28 -45.43 13.42
N VAL A 190 38.25 -45.47 14.75
CA VAL A 190 39.16 -46.26 15.59
C VAL A 190 38.64 -47.69 15.75
N VAL A 191 39.53 -48.64 15.46
CA VAL A 191 39.25 -50.09 15.42
C VAL A 191 40.29 -50.81 16.26
N ASN A 192 39.88 -51.80 17.07
CA ASN A 192 40.82 -52.68 17.75
C ASN A 192 41.46 -53.64 16.74
N GLY A 193 42.77 -53.53 16.56
CA GLY A 193 43.53 -54.33 15.61
C GLY A 193 43.71 -55.81 15.99
N VAL A 194 43.24 -56.22 17.16
CA VAL A 194 43.28 -57.59 17.68
C VAL A 194 41.87 -58.14 17.92
N GLU A 195 41.02 -57.40 18.64
CA GLU A 195 39.69 -57.88 19.06
C GLU A 195 38.59 -57.70 18.01
N ASP A 196 38.61 -56.62 17.22
CA ASP A 196 37.50 -56.33 16.31
C ASP A 196 37.54 -57.27 15.10
N THR A 197 36.51 -58.11 14.98
CA THR A 197 36.26 -58.97 13.83
C THR A 197 35.72 -58.15 12.65
N LEU A 198 36.55 -57.99 11.61
CA LEU A 198 36.27 -57.18 10.42
C LEU A 198 35.26 -57.86 9.46
N ALA A 199 34.14 -58.33 9.98
CA ALA A 199 33.09 -58.95 9.19
C ALA A 199 32.41 -57.91 8.27
N PRO A 200 32.26 -58.18 6.95
CA PRO A 200 31.49 -57.31 6.05
C PRO A 200 29.97 -57.37 6.32
N THR A 201 29.52 -58.25 7.22
CA THR A 201 28.13 -58.55 7.50
C THR A 201 27.47 -57.49 8.39
N ARG A 202 26.79 -56.51 7.77
CA ARG A 202 25.82 -55.58 8.42
C ARG A 202 26.33 -54.76 9.63
N GLY A 203 27.62 -54.50 9.73
CA GLY A 203 28.20 -53.73 10.85
C GLY A 203 27.57 -52.35 11.10
N THR A 204 27.41 -52.01 12.38
CA THR A 204 26.95 -50.72 12.93
C THR A 204 27.72 -49.48 12.46
N PRO A 205 29.07 -49.43 12.29
CA PRO A 205 29.77 -48.19 11.97
C PRO A 205 29.31 -47.53 10.66
N GLY A 206 28.91 -48.31 9.66
CA GLY A 206 28.37 -47.75 8.40
C GLY A 206 27.01 -47.07 8.53
N ILE A 207 26.27 -47.31 9.61
CA ILE A 207 25.03 -46.58 9.97
C ILE A 207 25.41 -45.36 10.82
N HIS A 208 26.27 -45.56 11.81
CA HIS A 208 26.77 -44.54 12.74
C HIS A 208 27.36 -43.33 12.00
N LEU A 209 28.36 -43.56 11.13
CA LEU A 209 28.99 -42.53 10.31
C LEU A 209 27.99 -41.79 9.41
N ALA A 210 26.99 -42.49 8.90
CA ALA A 210 25.93 -41.88 8.10
C ALA A 210 24.99 -41.01 8.93
N ARG A 211 24.77 -41.32 10.23
CA ARG A 211 24.02 -40.46 11.16
C ARG A 211 24.85 -39.23 11.56
N VAL A 212 26.13 -39.41 11.92
CA VAL A 212 27.08 -38.31 12.21
C VAL A 212 27.13 -37.30 11.06
N ALA A 213 27.26 -37.78 9.82
CA ALA A 213 27.30 -36.91 8.65
C ALA A 213 25.97 -36.18 8.39
N GLN A 214 24.83 -36.78 8.77
CA GLN A 214 23.50 -36.16 8.67
C GLN A 214 23.29 -35.07 9.72
N SER A 215 23.55 -35.32 11.00
CA SER A 215 23.35 -34.30 12.05
C SER A 215 24.33 -33.12 11.91
N LEU A 216 25.57 -33.38 11.49
CA LEU A 216 26.53 -32.33 11.12
C LEU A 216 26.26 -31.66 9.75
N HIS A 217 25.33 -32.18 8.95
CA HIS A 217 25.05 -31.71 7.58
C HIS A 217 26.30 -31.68 6.66
N TRP A 218 27.27 -32.57 6.93
CA TRP A 218 28.64 -32.49 6.42
C TRP A 218 29.28 -33.87 6.35
N SER A 219 29.71 -34.26 5.15
CA SER A 219 30.50 -35.47 4.89
C SER A 219 31.98 -35.12 5.02
N ALA A 220 32.58 -35.36 6.19
CA ALA A 220 34.03 -35.28 6.39
C ALA A 220 34.72 -36.50 5.73
N PRO A 221 35.99 -36.40 5.28
CA PRO A 221 36.77 -37.58 4.92
C PRO A 221 36.89 -38.52 6.12
N VAL A 222 36.84 -39.83 5.87
CA VAL A 222 36.97 -40.88 6.91
C VAL A 222 38.33 -41.55 6.77
N TYR A 223 39.10 -41.58 7.85
CA TYR A 223 40.36 -42.30 7.95
C TYR A 223 40.19 -43.42 8.98
N VAL A 224 40.60 -44.64 8.64
CA VAL A 224 40.57 -45.78 9.58
C VAL A 224 41.85 -45.76 10.41
N LEU A 225 41.74 -45.94 11.72
CA LEU A 225 42.87 -46.08 12.64
C LEU A 225 42.77 -47.43 13.37
N ASP A 226 43.60 -48.38 12.97
CA ASP A 226 43.66 -49.72 13.55
C ASP A 226 44.75 -49.73 14.65
N ALA A 227 44.31 -49.81 15.90
CA ALA A 227 45.16 -49.72 17.09
C ALA A 227 45.42 -51.12 17.68
N ALA A 228 46.69 -51.52 17.78
CA ALA A 228 47.07 -52.85 18.26
C ALA A 228 48.48 -52.92 18.84
N GLN A 229 48.64 -53.84 19.80
CA GLN A 229 49.89 -54.10 20.54
C GLN A 229 50.41 -52.84 21.27
N VAL A 230 51.53 -52.99 21.97
CA VAL A 230 52.24 -51.91 22.65
C VAL A 230 53.62 -51.81 22.01
N ASP A 231 54.13 -50.59 21.85
CA ASP A 231 55.53 -50.37 21.49
C ASP A 231 56.32 -49.94 22.74
N GLU A 232 56.97 -50.93 23.35
CA GLU A 232 57.78 -50.78 24.57
C GLU A 232 59.10 -50.00 24.34
N VAL A 233 59.47 -49.73 23.09
CA VAL A 233 60.75 -49.10 22.73
C VAL A 233 60.57 -47.66 22.29
N ASN A 234 59.57 -47.40 21.43
CA ASN A 234 59.34 -46.07 20.86
C ASN A 234 58.28 -45.26 21.66
N ASP A 235 57.44 -45.90 22.49
CA ASP A 235 56.46 -45.31 23.45
C ASP A 235 55.82 -43.97 22.99
N GLY A 236 55.19 -43.99 21.81
CA GLY A 236 54.51 -42.84 21.20
C GLY A 236 55.29 -42.07 20.12
N THR A 237 56.57 -42.37 19.91
CA THR A 237 57.41 -41.80 18.81
C THR A 237 57.50 -42.70 17.57
N THR A 238 56.62 -43.71 17.45
CA THR A 238 56.57 -44.63 16.30
C THR A 238 56.43 -43.91 14.96
N PRO A 239 57.07 -44.42 13.88
CA PRO A 239 56.86 -43.89 12.54
C PRO A 239 55.41 -44.09 12.10
N ILE A 240 54.92 -43.19 11.24
CA ILE A 240 53.56 -43.27 10.70
C ILE A 240 53.48 -44.46 9.73
N ALA A 241 52.72 -45.50 10.10
CA ALA A 241 52.39 -46.62 9.24
C ALA A 241 50.97 -46.45 8.69
N GLY A 242 50.80 -46.34 7.37
CA GLY A 242 49.48 -46.18 6.74
C GLY A 242 49.55 -45.89 5.25
N CYS A 243 48.39 -45.93 4.58
CA CYS A 243 48.26 -45.63 3.15
C CYS A 243 47.02 -44.79 2.82
N GLU A 244 47.14 -43.89 1.84
CA GLU A 244 46.09 -42.98 1.37
C GLU A 244 45.28 -43.62 0.21
N PHE A 245 43.97 -43.38 0.16
CA PHE A 245 43.07 -43.87 -0.90
C PHE A 245 42.50 -42.72 -1.76
N PRO A 246 42.84 -42.66 -3.07
CA PRO A 246 42.24 -41.74 -4.02
C PRO A 246 40.71 -41.85 -4.13
N GLN A 247 40.05 -40.72 -4.42
CA GLN A 247 38.59 -40.62 -4.49
C GLN A 247 38.00 -41.60 -5.53
N GLY A 248 37.13 -42.51 -5.07
CA GLY A 248 36.31 -43.37 -5.94
C GLY A 248 36.90 -44.74 -6.31
N ARG A 249 38.01 -45.15 -5.68
CA ARG A 249 38.56 -46.51 -5.83
C ARG A 249 37.62 -47.60 -5.30
N VAL A 250 37.82 -48.82 -5.81
CA VAL A 250 37.01 -50.03 -5.55
C VAL A 250 37.84 -51.05 -4.75
N ALA A 251 37.17 -51.95 -4.01
CA ALA A 251 37.76 -52.96 -3.11
C ALA A 251 39.16 -53.52 -3.47
N PRO A 252 39.40 -54.13 -4.66
CA PRO A 252 40.70 -54.74 -4.96
C PRO A 252 41.85 -53.70 -4.94
N SER A 253 41.58 -52.46 -5.36
CA SER A 253 42.55 -51.36 -5.33
C SER A 253 42.76 -50.70 -3.96
N MET A 254 42.12 -51.23 -2.91
CA MET A 254 42.47 -50.99 -1.51
C MET A 254 43.33 -52.14 -0.98
N ASP A 255 43.02 -53.40 -1.35
CA ASP A 255 43.81 -54.57 -0.97
C ASP A 255 45.25 -54.47 -1.46
N THR A 256 45.45 -54.06 -2.72
CA THR A 256 46.80 -53.86 -3.28
C THR A 256 47.64 -52.87 -2.47
N GLU A 257 47.09 -51.70 -2.12
CA GLU A 257 47.81 -50.68 -1.35
C GLU A 257 48.13 -51.12 0.09
N VAL A 258 47.23 -51.88 0.73
CA VAL A 258 47.46 -52.43 2.07
C VAL A 258 48.54 -53.54 2.03
N ARG A 259 48.61 -54.32 0.94
CA ARG A 259 49.71 -55.27 0.72
C ARG A 259 51.04 -54.58 0.38
N THR A 260 51.03 -53.54 -0.45
CA THR A 260 52.23 -52.74 -0.71
C THR A 260 52.75 -52.09 0.58
N LEU A 261 51.85 -51.63 1.47
CA LEU A 261 52.23 -51.16 2.80
C LEU A 261 52.78 -52.29 3.69
N ARG A 262 52.18 -53.49 3.71
CA ARG A 262 52.73 -54.69 4.38
C ARG A 262 54.17 -54.93 3.93
N ASP A 263 54.43 -54.93 2.63
CA ASP A 263 55.76 -55.26 2.06
C ASP A 263 56.80 -54.18 2.41
N GLN A 264 56.40 -52.90 2.40
CA GLN A 264 57.26 -51.81 2.89
C GLN A 264 57.55 -51.94 4.40
N LEU A 265 56.56 -52.31 5.21
CA LEU A 265 56.74 -52.54 6.65
C LEU A 265 57.59 -53.78 6.94
N ALA A 266 57.55 -54.82 6.09
CA ALA A 266 58.46 -55.98 6.18
C ALA A 266 59.92 -55.54 6.02
N HIS A 267 60.23 -54.80 4.95
CA HIS A 267 61.59 -54.29 4.70
C HIS A 267 62.06 -53.33 5.79
N LEU A 268 61.20 -52.40 6.25
CA LEU A 268 61.51 -51.49 7.36
C LEU A 268 61.68 -52.23 8.69
N GLY A 269 60.89 -53.28 8.93
CA GLY A 269 60.97 -54.12 10.13
C GLY A 269 62.28 -54.89 10.21
N VAL A 270 62.71 -55.53 9.12
CA VAL A 270 64.02 -56.22 9.04
C VAL A 270 65.18 -55.24 9.29
N HIS A 271 65.14 -54.06 8.68
CA HIS A 271 66.15 -53.01 8.92
C HIS A 271 66.16 -52.54 10.38
N ARG A 272 64.98 -52.34 11.00
CA ARG A 272 64.85 -51.92 12.40
C ARG A 272 65.36 -52.96 13.37
N LEU A 273 64.98 -54.23 13.20
CA LEU A 273 65.46 -55.36 14.00
C LEU A 273 66.99 -55.52 13.92
N GLY A 274 67.58 -55.28 12.74
CA GLY A 274 69.05 -55.29 12.56
C GLY A 274 69.79 -54.16 13.28
N ALA A 275 69.13 -53.01 13.51
CA ALA A 275 69.70 -51.87 14.24
C ALA A 275 69.41 -51.93 15.75
N ASN A 276 68.23 -52.43 16.14
CA ASN A 276 67.81 -52.65 17.52
C ASN A 276 66.87 -53.86 17.59
N PRO A 277 67.33 -55.02 18.11
CA PRO A 277 66.50 -56.23 18.21
C PRO A 277 65.23 -56.09 19.08
N ARG A 278 65.07 -55.01 19.84
CA ARG A 278 63.85 -54.71 20.60
C ARG A 278 62.79 -53.94 19.81
N ASP A 279 63.13 -53.29 18.70
CA ASP A 279 62.20 -52.52 17.84
C ASP A 279 61.36 -53.44 16.94
N ILE A 280 60.59 -54.33 17.58
CA ILE A 280 59.88 -55.45 16.93
C ILE A 280 58.50 -55.01 16.39
N TYR A 281 57.99 -53.83 16.80
CA TYR A 281 56.62 -53.38 16.50
C TYR A 281 56.32 -53.37 14.98
N ILE A 282 57.22 -52.80 14.17
CA ILE A 282 57.02 -52.68 12.71
C ILE A 282 57.02 -54.05 12.01
N ALA A 283 57.82 -55.00 12.49
CA ALA A 283 57.84 -56.37 11.98
C ALA A 283 56.54 -57.13 12.33
N LYS A 284 56.10 -57.07 13.60
CA LYS A 284 54.80 -57.62 14.05
C LYS A 284 53.60 -56.99 13.36
N LEU A 285 53.69 -55.70 13.00
CA LEU A 285 52.65 -55.03 12.23
C LEU A 285 52.57 -55.59 10.80
N SER A 286 53.70 -55.83 10.14
CA SER A 286 53.74 -56.49 8.83
C SER A 286 53.18 -57.92 8.88
N GLU A 287 53.61 -58.73 9.86
CA GLU A 287 53.11 -60.09 10.11
C GLU A 287 51.58 -60.09 10.28
N ARG A 288 51.05 -59.20 11.13
CA ARG A 288 49.60 -59.06 11.37
C ARG A 288 48.84 -58.60 10.13
N LEU A 289 49.45 -57.79 9.26
CA LEU A 289 48.83 -57.34 8.01
C LEU A 289 48.71 -58.45 6.97
N ASP A 290 49.55 -59.50 7.01
CA ASP A 290 49.48 -60.57 6.02
C ASP A 290 48.14 -61.32 6.05
N GLY A 291 47.67 -61.66 7.26
CA GLY A 291 46.34 -62.21 7.48
C GLY A 291 45.20 -61.17 7.49
N ARG A 292 45.47 -59.91 7.87
CA ARG A 292 44.43 -58.88 8.08
C ARG A 292 44.15 -57.99 6.87
N ALA A 293 45.00 -57.94 5.84
CA ALA A 293 44.81 -57.09 4.66
C ALA A 293 43.48 -57.33 3.94
N ALA A 294 43.17 -58.59 3.57
CA ALA A 294 41.97 -58.97 2.84
C ALA A 294 40.64 -58.69 3.57
N PRO A 295 40.45 -59.06 4.86
CA PRO A 295 39.22 -58.70 5.57
C PRO A 295 39.11 -57.19 5.80
N LEU A 296 40.22 -56.47 6.04
CA LEU A 296 40.23 -55.02 6.23
C LEU A 296 39.86 -54.27 4.95
N SER A 297 40.44 -54.65 3.80
CA SER A 297 40.12 -54.05 2.49
C SER A 297 38.66 -54.31 2.07
N ALA A 298 38.15 -55.53 2.29
CA ALA A 298 36.74 -55.87 2.06
C ALA A 298 35.78 -55.08 2.98
N TRP A 299 36.12 -54.93 4.26
CA TRP A 299 35.33 -54.17 5.22
C TRP A 299 35.30 -52.66 4.88
N MET A 300 36.45 -52.04 4.56
CA MET A 300 36.50 -50.64 4.10
C MET A 300 35.71 -50.42 2.81
N ALA A 301 35.77 -51.36 1.86
CA ALA A 301 34.99 -51.29 0.64
C ALA A 301 33.47 -51.29 0.93
N SER A 302 33.01 -51.98 1.98
CA SER A 302 31.60 -51.93 2.41
C SER A 302 31.17 -50.53 2.86
N LEU A 303 32.06 -49.75 3.47
CA LEU A 303 31.82 -48.36 3.85
C LEU A 303 31.76 -47.44 2.61
N VAL A 304 32.67 -47.64 1.65
CA VAL A 304 32.68 -46.87 0.39
C VAL A 304 31.48 -47.19 -0.50
N ALA A 305 31.02 -48.44 -0.54
CA ALA A 305 29.77 -48.83 -1.20
C ALA A 305 28.54 -48.10 -0.62
N ARG A 306 28.57 -47.77 0.68
CA ARG A 306 27.56 -46.94 1.37
C ARG A 306 27.73 -45.43 1.15
N ARG A 307 28.62 -45.03 0.23
CA ARG A 307 28.97 -43.64 -0.15
C ARG A 307 29.65 -42.84 0.97
N LEU A 308 30.30 -43.50 1.91
CA LEU A 308 31.17 -42.86 2.89
C LEU A 308 32.55 -42.59 2.25
N PRO A 309 33.13 -41.39 2.40
CA PRO A 309 34.38 -41.02 1.75
C PRO A 309 35.59 -41.53 2.55
N VAL A 310 35.84 -42.84 2.56
CA VAL A 310 37.05 -43.43 3.17
C VAL A 310 38.29 -43.04 2.36
N ARG A 311 39.33 -42.53 3.03
CA ARG A 311 40.52 -41.90 2.41
C ARG A 311 41.87 -42.46 2.85
N GLY A 312 41.90 -43.41 3.76
CA GLY A 312 43.13 -44.10 4.14
C GLY A 312 42.93 -45.01 5.33
N VAL A 313 43.93 -45.85 5.59
CA VAL A 313 44.07 -46.62 6.82
C VAL A 313 45.44 -46.36 7.42
N PHE A 314 45.48 -46.15 8.73
CA PHE A 314 46.66 -45.92 9.53
C PHE A 314 46.69 -46.90 10.70
N PHE A 315 47.90 -47.21 11.17
CA PHE A 315 48.15 -48.20 12.21
C PHE A 315 48.94 -47.55 13.34
N THR A 316 48.62 -47.91 14.57
CA THR A 316 49.21 -47.32 15.78
C THR A 316 49.40 -48.37 16.89
N PRO A 317 50.46 -48.27 17.70
CA PRO A 317 50.49 -48.95 19.00
C PRO A 317 49.49 -48.30 19.97
N PHE A 318 49.19 -49.00 21.05
CA PHE A 318 48.77 -48.38 22.31
C PHE A 318 50.00 -47.86 23.08
N PRO A 319 49.87 -46.78 23.88
CA PRO A 319 50.96 -46.32 24.75
C PRO A 319 51.39 -47.41 25.75
N ALA A 320 52.67 -47.43 26.13
CA ALA A 320 53.21 -48.47 27.01
C ALA A 320 52.97 -48.20 28.50
N LYS A 321 52.80 -46.94 28.89
CA LYS A 321 52.61 -46.51 30.28
C LYS A 321 51.21 -45.99 30.53
N SER A 322 50.56 -46.49 31.57
CA SER A 322 49.43 -45.81 32.23
C SER A 322 49.91 -44.51 32.88
N VAL A 323 49.10 -43.45 32.77
CA VAL A 323 49.48 -42.11 33.22
C VAL A 323 49.26 -41.96 34.74
N GLU A 324 50.17 -42.53 35.53
CA GLU A 324 50.21 -42.36 37.00
C GLU A 324 51.34 -41.42 37.48
N SER A 325 52.09 -40.81 36.55
CA SER A 325 53.11 -39.80 36.85
C SER A 325 52.74 -38.49 36.16
N GLY A 326 52.40 -37.46 36.94
CA GLY A 326 51.92 -36.14 36.49
C GLY A 326 52.96 -35.23 35.83
N ALA A 327 53.79 -35.77 34.93
CA ALA A 327 54.91 -35.10 34.29
C ALA A 327 54.56 -34.59 32.87
N ALA A 328 53.78 -33.51 32.83
CA ALA A 328 53.38 -32.74 31.64
C ALA A 328 52.48 -33.46 30.60
N SER A 329 51.59 -32.69 29.96
CA SER A 329 50.60 -33.15 28.96
C SER A 329 51.24 -33.47 27.59
N GLY A 330 52.14 -34.45 27.57
CA GLY A 330 52.79 -34.96 26.38
C GLY A 330 51.82 -35.76 25.51
N THR A 331 51.35 -35.16 24.41
CA THR A 331 50.31 -35.75 23.55
C THR A 331 50.80 -37.04 22.91
N VAL A 332 50.14 -38.17 23.21
CA VAL A 332 50.47 -39.49 22.65
C VAL A 332 50.33 -39.45 21.11
N LEU A 333 51.38 -39.87 20.40
CA LEU A 333 51.47 -39.96 18.92
C LEU A 333 51.35 -38.61 18.17
N PRO A 334 52.18 -37.59 18.47
CA PRO A 334 52.01 -36.24 17.89
C PRO A 334 52.14 -36.23 16.35
N ALA A 335 53.05 -37.06 15.81
CA ALA A 335 53.28 -37.20 14.37
C ALA A 335 52.07 -37.79 13.61
N LEU A 336 51.27 -38.64 14.25
CA LEU A 336 50.05 -39.18 13.66
C LEU A 336 48.98 -38.09 13.50
N TRP A 337 48.79 -37.27 14.54
CA TRP A 337 47.74 -36.25 14.55
C TRP A 337 48.07 -35.06 13.65
N SER A 338 49.34 -34.65 13.52
CA SER A 338 49.77 -33.65 12.53
C SER A 338 49.58 -34.15 11.10
N HIS A 339 50.03 -35.38 10.80
CA HIS A 339 49.87 -35.99 9.49
C HIS A 339 48.39 -36.12 9.08
N LEU A 340 47.55 -36.76 9.91
CA LEU A 340 46.11 -36.83 9.68
C LEU A 340 45.49 -35.43 9.52
N GLY A 341 45.90 -34.48 10.36
CA GLY A 341 45.50 -33.09 10.30
C GLY A 341 45.74 -32.45 8.93
N ASP A 342 46.93 -32.62 8.37
CA ASP A 342 47.32 -32.12 7.05
C ASP A 342 46.63 -32.87 5.89
N LEU A 343 46.37 -34.17 6.03
CA LEU A 343 45.50 -34.89 5.08
C LEU A 343 44.12 -34.26 5.01
N THR A 344 43.53 -33.82 6.15
CA THR A 344 42.27 -33.07 6.12
C THR A 344 42.38 -31.69 5.45
N ARG A 345 43.57 -31.07 5.39
CA ARG A 345 43.74 -29.78 4.68
C ARG A 345 43.68 -29.98 3.17
N ARG A 346 44.29 -31.07 2.67
CA ARG A 346 44.21 -31.54 1.28
C ARG A 346 42.77 -31.94 0.93
N ASP A 347 42.22 -32.91 1.66
CA ASP A 347 40.93 -33.54 1.36
C ASP A 347 39.78 -32.94 2.16
N ARG A 348 39.13 -31.95 1.55
CA ARG A 348 38.00 -31.25 2.18
C ARG A 348 36.69 -32.02 2.04
N GLY A 349 35.97 -32.10 3.16
CA GLY A 349 34.62 -32.64 3.21
C GLY A 349 33.61 -31.88 2.35
N ARG A 350 32.45 -32.50 2.11
CA ARG A 350 31.37 -31.98 1.24
C ARG A 350 30.09 -31.75 2.06
N ARG A 351 29.33 -30.68 1.77
CA ARG A 351 28.01 -30.46 2.41
C ARG A 351 27.01 -31.54 2.03
N ILE A 352 26.21 -31.97 3.01
CA ILE A 352 25.02 -32.80 2.79
C ILE A 352 23.79 -31.91 2.98
N GLY A 353 22.94 -31.82 1.96
CA GLY A 353 21.68 -31.05 2.01
C GLY A 353 21.58 -29.95 0.96
N TRP A 354 20.86 -28.88 1.29
CA TRP A 354 20.44 -27.85 0.36
C TRP A 354 21.62 -26.92 -0.02
N HIS A 355 21.93 -26.82 -1.31
CA HIS A 355 22.93 -25.87 -1.80
C HIS A 355 22.27 -24.50 -2.06
N PRO A 356 22.76 -23.37 -1.51
CA PRO A 356 22.03 -22.10 -1.56
C PRO A 356 21.78 -21.64 -2.99
N ILE A 357 22.72 -21.85 -3.92
CA ILE A 357 22.56 -21.44 -5.33
C ILE A 357 21.39 -22.19 -6.00
N THR A 358 21.17 -23.48 -5.72
CA THR A 358 20.06 -24.24 -6.33
C THR A 358 18.71 -23.87 -5.75
N VAL A 359 18.67 -23.31 -4.54
CA VAL A 359 17.42 -22.77 -3.96
C VAL A 359 17.10 -21.43 -4.60
N TRP A 360 18.07 -20.51 -4.68
CA TRP A 360 17.89 -19.20 -5.28
C TRP A 360 17.60 -19.25 -6.79
N SER A 361 18.24 -20.15 -7.55
CA SER A 361 17.94 -20.30 -8.98
C SER A 361 16.52 -20.81 -9.25
N VAL A 362 16.02 -21.71 -8.41
CA VAL A 362 14.64 -22.22 -8.49
C VAL A 362 13.61 -21.15 -8.10
N ILE A 363 13.88 -20.36 -7.07
CA ILE A 363 13.04 -19.20 -6.71
C ILE A 363 13.02 -18.17 -7.85
N ALA A 364 14.18 -17.86 -8.44
CA ALA A 364 14.26 -16.94 -9.57
C ALA A 364 13.49 -17.46 -10.80
N LEU A 365 13.61 -18.75 -11.13
CA LEU A 365 12.87 -19.37 -12.24
C LEU A 365 11.35 -19.33 -12.02
N ALA A 366 10.89 -19.59 -10.79
CA ALA A 366 9.48 -19.47 -10.43
C ALA A 366 8.95 -18.03 -10.55
N LEU A 367 9.72 -17.03 -10.10
CA LEU A 367 9.37 -15.62 -10.24
C LEU A 367 9.33 -15.16 -11.70
N VAL A 368 10.29 -15.60 -12.53
CA VAL A 368 10.28 -15.35 -13.99
C VAL A 368 9.05 -15.98 -14.63
N GLY A 369 8.72 -17.23 -14.27
CA GLY A 369 7.51 -17.91 -14.74
C GLY A 369 6.24 -17.11 -14.40
N ILE A 370 6.04 -16.73 -13.13
CA ILE A 370 4.89 -15.91 -12.73
C ILE A 370 4.85 -14.56 -13.47
N GLY A 371 6.02 -13.97 -13.74
CA GLY A 371 6.16 -12.74 -14.49
C GLY A 371 5.71 -12.85 -15.96
N THR A 372 6.20 -13.84 -16.70
CA THR A 372 5.82 -14.06 -18.12
C THR A 372 4.36 -14.47 -18.27
N VAL A 373 3.86 -15.24 -17.31
CA VAL A 373 2.43 -15.57 -17.18
C VAL A 373 1.59 -14.28 -17.02
N GLY A 374 1.95 -13.40 -16.09
CA GLY A 374 1.22 -12.15 -15.85
C GLY A 374 1.24 -11.17 -17.03
N THR A 375 2.37 -11.04 -17.72
CA THR A 375 2.47 -10.17 -18.90
C THR A 375 1.65 -10.69 -20.08
N LEU A 376 1.58 -12.00 -20.30
CA LEU A 376 0.73 -12.60 -21.36
C LEU A 376 -0.77 -12.35 -21.11
N VAL A 377 -1.25 -12.54 -19.87
CA VAL A 377 -2.62 -12.18 -19.47
C VAL A 377 -2.90 -10.70 -19.78
N SER A 378 -1.98 -9.82 -19.39
CA SER A 378 -2.14 -8.38 -19.55
C SER A 378 -2.08 -7.93 -21.01
N ALA A 379 -1.23 -8.54 -21.83
CA ALA A 379 -1.15 -8.30 -23.26
C ALA A 379 -2.49 -8.63 -23.94
N PHE A 380 -3.03 -9.82 -23.70
CA PHE A 380 -4.28 -10.25 -24.32
C PHE A 380 -5.48 -9.41 -23.86
N ALA A 381 -5.60 -9.16 -22.56
CA ALA A 381 -6.69 -8.34 -22.01
C ALA A 381 -6.66 -6.90 -22.54
N ASN A 382 -5.47 -6.30 -22.75
CA ASN A 382 -5.34 -4.96 -23.30
C ASN A 382 -5.56 -4.94 -24.83
N ALA A 383 -5.14 -5.98 -25.57
CA ALA A 383 -5.35 -6.07 -27.02
C ALA A 383 -6.83 -6.22 -27.39
N HIS A 384 -7.57 -7.09 -26.69
CA HIS A 384 -9.01 -7.30 -26.89
C HIS A 384 -9.82 -6.03 -26.58
N GLU A 385 -9.47 -5.29 -25.52
CA GLU A 385 -10.09 -3.99 -25.26
C GLU A 385 -9.69 -2.92 -26.29
N LEU A 386 -8.47 -2.93 -26.84
CA LEU A 386 -8.06 -2.02 -27.90
C LEU A 386 -8.79 -2.29 -29.23
N GLN A 387 -9.05 -3.55 -29.58
CA GLN A 387 -9.87 -3.91 -30.75
C GLN A 387 -11.30 -3.38 -30.61
N ARG A 388 -11.92 -3.59 -29.45
CA ARG A 388 -13.21 -2.98 -29.09
C ARG A 388 -13.13 -1.44 -29.06
N SER A 389 -11.98 -0.87 -28.70
CA SER A 389 -11.59 0.54 -28.92
C SER A 389 -11.88 1.00 -30.34
N GLN A 390 -11.19 0.37 -31.29
CA GLN A 390 -11.18 0.73 -32.70
C GLN A 390 -12.54 0.51 -33.38
N ALA A 391 -13.31 -0.51 -32.97
CA ALA A 391 -14.65 -0.75 -33.51
C ALA A 391 -15.60 0.44 -33.32
N VAL A 392 -15.65 1.03 -32.11
CA VAL A 392 -16.50 2.19 -31.80
C VAL A 392 -16.04 3.46 -32.52
N VAL A 393 -14.73 3.65 -32.69
CA VAL A 393 -14.18 4.80 -33.42
C VAL A 393 -14.51 4.69 -34.92
N ARG A 394 -14.38 3.51 -35.53
CA ARG A 394 -14.76 3.31 -36.95
C ARG A 394 -16.23 3.61 -37.22
N SER A 395 -17.15 3.31 -36.29
CA SER A 395 -18.57 3.65 -36.45
C SER A 395 -18.89 5.14 -36.25
N LEU A 396 -17.96 5.94 -35.70
CA LEU A 396 -18.04 7.41 -35.72
C LEU A 396 -17.56 8.00 -37.05
N ASP A 397 -16.53 7.39 -37.65
CA ASP A 397 -15.92 7.82 -38.92
C ASP A 397 -16.75 7.41 -40.15
N GLN A 398 -17.46 6.27 -40.10
CA GLN A 398 -18.08 5.62 -41.27
C GLN A 398 -19.62 5.44 -41.18
N GLY A 399 -20.26 5.87 -40.11
CA GLY A 399 -21.70 5.68 -39.89
C GLY A 399 -22.59 6.76 -40.53
N ASP A 400 -23.87 6.44 -40.72
CA ASP A 400 -24.96 7.44 -40.83
C ASP A 400 -25.15 8.16 -39.48
N ASP A 401 -25.75 9.35 -39.45
CA ASP A 401 -25.72 10.21 -38.24
C ASP A 401 -26.36 9.58 -37.00
N ALA A 402 -27.46 8.83 -37.16
CA ALA A 402 -28.05 8.04 -36.07
C ALA A 402 -27.08 6.97 -35.53
N THR A 403 -26.26 6.37 -36.39
CA THR A 403 -25.22 5.39 -36.03
C THR A 403 -24.04 6.07 -35.34
N ARG A 404 -23.65 7.26 -35.79
CA ARG A 404 -22.58 8.08 -35.19
C ARG A 404 -22.98 8.55 -33.78
N VAL A 405 -24.23 8.95 -33.56
CA VAL A 405 -24.76 9.29 -32.23
C VAL A 405 -24.76 8.09 -31.28
N ARG A 406 -25.21 6.91 -31.74
CA ARG A 406 -25.10 5.65 -30.95
C ARG A 406 -23.63 5.31 -30.62
N ALA A 407 -22.72 5.49 -31.57
CA ALA A 407 -21.29 5.28 -31.36
C ALA A 407 -20.67 6.30 -30.39
N LEU A 408 -21.15 7.55 -30.36
CA LEU A 408 -20.73 8.58 -29.41
C LEU A 408 -21.13 8.20 -27.98
N LEU A 409 -22.34 7.66 -27.78
CA LEU A 409 -22.79 7.16 -26.47
C LEU A 409 -21.93 5.96 -26.01
N ALA A 410 -21.64 5.03 -26.92
CA ALA A 410 -20.73 3.91 -26.65
C ALA A 410 -19.29 4.38 -26.32
N LEU A 411 -18.83 5.47 -26.93
CA LEU A 411 -17.53 6.09 -26.63
C LEU A 411 -17.51 6.73 -25.23
N GLN A 412 -18.54 7.46 -24.83
CA GLN A 412 -18.66 8.04 -23.48
C GLN A 412 -18.65 6.96 -22.38
N GLN A 413 -19.44 5.89 -22.56
CA GLN A 413 -19.42 4.73 -21.65
C GLN A 413 -18.01 4.14 -21.52
N ARG A 414 -17.26 4.10 -22.64
CA ARG A 414 -15.89 3.60 -22.66
C ARG A 414 -14.92 4.50 -21.92
N ILE A 415 -15.02 5.81 -22.12
CA ILE A 415 -14.21 6.83 -21.44
C ILE A 415 -14.42 6.70 -19.94
N GLY A 416 -15.66 6.67 -19.43
CA GLY A 416 -15.95 6.50 -18.00
C GLY A 416 -15.35 5.22 -17.40
N VAL A 417 -15.33 4.10 -18.14
CA VAL A 417 -14.66 2.86 -17.70
C VAL A 417 -13.14 3.00 -17.65
N TYR A 418 -12.51 3.66 -18.63
CA TYR A 418 -11.07 3.91 -18.61
C TYR A 418 -10.68 4.90 -17.50
N GLU A 419 -11.44 5.99 -17.32
CA GLU A 419 -11.25 6.93 -16.22
C GLU A 419 -11.34 6.24 -14.86
N ALA A 420 -12.35 5.41 -14.61
CA ALA A 420 -12.49 4.67 -13.36
C ALA A 420 -11.26 3.79 -13.08
N ARG A 421 -10.69 3.15 -14.12
CA ARG A 421 -9.44 2.36 -14.04
C ARG A 421 -8.19 3.23 -13.82
N VAL A 422 -8.16 4.47 -14.32
CA VAL A 422 -7.07 5.42 -14.05
C VAL A 422 -7.15 5.99 -12.63
N ARG A 423 -8.35 6.36 -12.17
CA ARG A 423 -8.60 6.95 -10.84
C ARG A 423 -8.45 5.90 -9.71
N ARG A 424 -9.02 4.69 -9.85
CA ARG A 424 -9.05 3.66 -8.78
C ARG A 424 -7.98 2.55 -8.92
N ARG A 425 -6.99 2.74 -9.80
CA ARG A 425 -6.00 1.73 -10.26
C ARG A 425 -6.64 0.60 -11.06
N ALA A 426 -5.97 0.16 -12.12
CA ALA A 426 -6.50 -0.88 -13.00
C ALA A 426 -6.57 -2.25 -12.28
N PRO A 427 -7.57 -3.11 -12.57
CA PRO A 427 -7.61 -4.48 -12.09
C PRO A 427 -6.31 -5.22 -12.41
N GLY A 428 -5.86 -6.11 -11.52
CA GLY A 428 -4.51 -6.72 -11.58
C GLY A 428 -4.15 -7.38 -12.92
N VAL A 429 -5.15 -7.95 -13.62
CA VAL A 429 -4.99 -8.52 -14.96
C VAL A 429 -4.47 -7.52 -16.02
N HIS A 430 -4.69 -6.22 -15.84
CA HIS A 430 -4.16 -5.16 -16.71
C HIS A 430 -2.84 -4.53 -16.18
N GLY A 431 -2.32 -5.01 -15.04
CA GLY A 431 -1.30 -4.33 -14.25
C GLY A 431 0.16 -4.77 -14.45
N PHE A 432 0.41 -5.90 -15.15
CA PHE A 432 1.76 -6.45 -15.36
C PHE A 432 2.54 -5.68 -16.43
N GLY A 433 2.93 -4.44 -16.12
CA GLY A 433 3.81 -3.58 -16.93
C GLY A 433 3.18 -3.00 -18.21
N LEU A 434 2.17 -3.65 -18.79
CA LEU A 434 1.58 -3.31 -20.09
C LEU A 434 0.37 -2.35 -20.01
N ASN A 435 0.15 -1.69 -18.87
CA ASN A 435 -1.00 -0.80 -18.65
C ASN A 435 -0.98 0.44 -19.57
N ARG A 436 -1.76 0.41 -20.65
CA ARG A 436 -1.94 1.53 -21.59
C ARG A 436 -3.15 2.44 -21.29
N ASN A 437 -3.87 2.21 -20.19
CA ASN A 437 -5.18 2.85 -19.94
C ASN A 437 -5.17 4.39 -19.98
N ARG A 438 -4.06 5.06 -19.61
CA ARG A 438 -3.92 6.52 -19.78
C ARG A 438 -3.84 6.90 -21.25
N VAL A 439 -2.82 6.44 -21.97
CA VAL A 439 -2.65 6.72 -23.41
C VAL A 439 -3.91 6.38 -24.22
N THR A 440 -4.60 5.27 -23.90
CA THR A 440 -5.88 4.94 -24.51
C THR A 440 -6.97 5.95 -24.17
N LEU A 441 -7.14 6.33 -22.90
CA LEU A 441 -8.08 7.38 -22.47
C LEU A 441 -7.79 8.71 -23.19
N ASP A 442 -6.53 9.15 -23.24
CA ASP A 442 -6.11 10.41 -23.86
C ASP A 442 -6.47 10.42 -25.36
N THR A 443 -6.24 9.31 -26.08
CA THR A 443 -6.64 9.18 -27.51
C THR A 443 -8.15 9.06 -27.71
N LEU A 444 -8.90 8.51 -26.75
CA LEU A 444 -10.37 8.46 -26.82
C LEU A 444 -10.98 9.84 -26.53
N TRP A 445 -10.40 10.63 -25.63
CA TRP A 445 -10.81 12.01 -25.37
C TRP A 445 -10.65 12.90 -26.59
N MET A 446 -9.53 12.80 -27.32
CA MET A 446 -9.32 13.51 -28.58
C MET A 446 -10.43 13.19 -29.59
N ARG A 447 -10.70 11.90 -29.84
CA ARG A 447 -11.77 11.48 -30.78
C ARG A 447 -13.19 11.82 -30.30
N TYR A 448 -13.40 11.89 -28.98
CA TYR A 448 -14.66 12.38 -28.41
C TYR A 448 -14.83 13.89 -28.63
N ALA A 449 -13.77 14.68 -28.51
CA ALA A 449 -13.83 16.12 -28.74
C ALA A 449 -14.21 16.44 -30.19
N ASP A 450 -13.58 15.77 -31.17
CA ASP A 450 -13.90 15.93 -32.60
C ASP A 450 -15.37 15.56 -32.90
N ALA A 451 -15.81 14.39 -32.43
CA ALA A 451 -17.13 13.87 -32.70
C ALA A 451 -18.24 14.63 -31.96
N SER A 452 -18.03 15.02 -30.70
CA SER A 452 -19.00 15.83 -29.95
C SER A 452 -19.09 17.26 -30.51
N ARG A 453 -17.97 17.86 -30.95
CA ARG A 453 -18.02 19.16 -31.64
C ARG A 453 -18.89 19.12 -32.90
N ALA A 454 -18.78 18.06 -33.69
CA ALA A 454 -19.56 17.88 -34.91
C ALA A 454 -21.05 17.54 -34.66
N LEU A 455 -21.35 16.67 -33.70
CA LEU A 455 -22.69 16.09 -33.50
C LEU A 455 -23.55 16.82 -32.45
N LEU A 456 -22.92 17.42 -31.43
CA LEU A 456 -23.55 18.19 -30.36
C LEU A 456 -23.31 19.69 -30.56
N THR A 457 -22.05 20.11 -30.48
CA THR A 457 -21.72 21.51 -30.19
C THR A 457 -22.08 22.45 -31.33
N ILE A 458 -21.76 22.10 -32.58
CA ILE A 458 -22.08 22.93 -33.75
C ILE A 458 -23.60 22.99 -34.02
N PRO A 459 -24.37 21.87 -33.99
CA PRO A 459 -25.82 21.91 -34.10
C PRO A 459 -26.50 22.75 -33.00
N VAL A 460 -26.08 22.58 -31.73
CA VAL A 460 -26.64 23.33 -30.59
C VAL A 460 -26.25 24.81 -30.64
N GLN A 461 -25.00 25.14 -31.02
CA GLN A 461 -24.59 26.53 -31.19
C GLN A 461 -25.51 27.24 -32.20
N ARG A 462 -25.82 26.59 -33.34
CA ARG A 462 -26.69 27.15 -34.37
C ARG A 462 -28.14 27.31 -33.92
N SER A 463 -28.70 26.38 -33.15
CA SER A 463 -30.07 26.53 -32.63
C SER A 463 -30.15 27.62 -31.55
N LEU A 464 -29.18 27.70 -30.64
CA LEU A 464 -29.07 28.82 -29.68
C LEU A 464 -28.93 30.17 -30.39
N GLU A 465 -28.05 30.27 -31.40
CA GLU A 465 -27.83 31.52 -32.15
C GLU A 465 -29.08 31.93 -32.95
N ALA A 466 -29.82 30.97 -33.51
CA ALA A 466 -31.09 31.23 -34.17
C ALA A 466 -32.17 31.73 -33.19
N SER A 467 -32.26 31.14 -31.99
CA SER A 467 -33.17 31.61 -30.93
C SER A 467 -32.82 33.02 -30.45
N LEU A 468 -31.54 33.31 -30.17
CA LEU A 468 -31.08 34.65 -29.77
C LEU A 468 -31.29 35.69 -30.90
N ALA A 469 -31.14 35.28 -32.17
CA ALA A 469 -31.42 36.15 -33.33
C ALA A 469 -32.93 36.34 -33.62
N ALA A 470 -33.80 35.48 -33.08
CA ALA A 470 -35.25 35.68 -33.06
C ALA A 470 -35.66 36.62 -31.92
N LEU A 471 -35.10 36.42 -30.73
CA LEU A 471 -35.25 37.29 -29.54
C LEU A 471 -34.89 38.74 -29.88
N GLY A 472 -33.76 38.97 -30.57
CA GLY A 472 -33.35 40.29 -31.06
C GLY A 472 -34.27 40.95 -32.12
N LYS A 473 -35.36 40.28 -32.54
CA LYS A 473 -36.41 40.84 -33.42
C LYS A 473 -37.74 41.07 -32.70
N VAL A 474 -37.86 40.66 -31.44
CA VAL A 474 -39.05 40.97 -30.62
C VAL A 474 -39.07 42.47 -30.33
N ARG A 475 -40.24 43.10 -30.43
CA ARG A 475 -40.43 44.51 -30.07
C ARG A 475 -40.14 44.67 -28.58
N ALA A 476 -39.26 45.60 -28.21
CA ALA A 476 -38.89 45.85 -26.81
C ALA A 476 -40.11 46.20 -25.93
N ASP A 477 -41.12 46.83 -26.52
CA ASP A 477 -42.35 47.29 -25.87
C ASP A 477 -43.43 46.19 -25.71
N ALA A 478 -43.18 44.98 -26.22
CA ALA A 478 -44.13 43.87 -26.14
C ALA A 478 -44.02 43.15 -24.80
N LEU A 479 -45.05 43.27 -23.96
CA LEU A 479 -45.20 42.50 -22.73
C LEU A 479 -45.36 41.01 -23.06
N GLN A 480 -44.26 40.28 -22.95
CA GLN A 480 -44.17 38.84 -23.16
C GLN A 480 -44.48 38.10 -21.85
N ASP A 481 -45.12 36.93 -21.94
CA ASP A 481 -45.45 36.11 -20.76
C ASP A 481 -44.18 35.64 -20.00
N ARG A 482 -44.27 35.50 -18.67
CA ARG A 482 -43.15 35.13 -17.80
C ARG A 482 -42.49 33.81 -18.21
N ASP A 483 -43.30 32.83 -18.62
CA ASP A 483 -42.79 31.55 -19.11
C ASP A 483 -41.99 31.69 -20.41
N ALA A 484 -42.29 32.69 -21.25
CA ALA A 484 -41.49 32.99 -22.43
C ALA A 484 -40.19 33.72 -22.05
N GLN A 485 -40.28 34.77 -21.22
CA GLN A 485 -39.09 35.48 -20.70
C GLN A 485 -38.09 34.54 -20.03
N GLN A 486 -38.56 33.58 -19.21
CA GLN A 486 -37.70 32.60 -18.54
C GLN A 486 -37.04 31.61 -19.53
N ARG A 487 -37.72 31.23 -20.62
CA ARG A 487 -37.12 30.41 -21.69
C ARG A 487 -36.04 31.19 -22.44
N ASP A 488 -36.33 32.43 -22.81
CA ASP A 488 -35.41 33.31 -23.54
C ASP A 488 -34.15 33.64 -22.70
N TYR A 489 -34.31 33.88 -21.39
CA TYR A 489 -33.20 33.95 -20.43
C TYR A 489 -32.40 32.64 -20.35
N ASN A 490 -33.08 31.49 -20.26
CA ASN A 490 -32.40 30.18 -20.17
C ASN A 490 -31.57 29.86 -21.43
N VAL A 491 -32.03 30.29 -22.61
CA VAL A 491 -31.27 30.20 -23.88
C VAL A 491 -29.99 31.03 -23.81
N LEU A 492 -30.05 32.28 -23.37
CA LEU A 492 -28.87 33.14 -23.20
C LEU A 492 -27.88 32.54 -22.18
N LYS A 493 -28.39 32.11 -21.01
CA LYS A 493 -27.59 31.44 -19.96
C LYS A 493 -26.86 30.20 -20.49
N THR A 494 -27.55 29.39 -21.30
CA THR A 494 -26.98 28.20 -21.95
C THR A 494 -25.88 28.56 -22.94
N TYR A 495 -26.07 29.60 -23.76
CA TYR A 495 -25.05 30.08 -24.70
C TYR A 495 -23.79 30.58 -23.98
N LEU A 496 -23.93 31.34 -22.89
CA LEU A 496 -22.79 31.80 -22.09
C LEU A 496 -22.06 30.65 -21.38
N MET A 497 -22.76 29.66 -20.82
CA MET A 497 -22.14 28.48 -20.19
C MET A 497 -21.35 27.60 -21.17
N LEU A 498 -21.68 27.64 -22.46
CA LEU A 498 -20.90 26.98 -23.52
C LEU A 498 -19.71 27.83 -23.99
N ALA A 499 -19.79 29.15 -23.87
CA ALA A 499 -18.72 30.07 -24.27
C ALA A 499 -17.62 30.22 -23.18
N ASP A 500 -18.01 30.12 -21.90
CA ASP A 500 -17.12 30.13 -20.74
C ASP A 500 -17.34 28.92 -19.81
N PRO A 501 -16.55 27.83 -20.00
CA PRO A 501 -16.53 26.66 -19.14
C PRO A 501 -16.20 26.91 -17.65
N ALA A 502 -15.72 28.09 -17.27
CA ALA A 502 -15.45 28.41 -15.86
C ALA A 502 -16.75 28.56 -15.04
N HIS A 503 -17.84 29.00 -15.69
CA HIS A 503 -19.12 29.33 -15.05
C HIS A 503 -20.25 28.34 -15.40
N THR A 504 -19.91 27.11 -15.77
CA THR A 504 -20.88 26.04 -16.11
C THR A 504 -21.57 25.46 -14.87
N ASP A 505 -22.90 25.52 -14.84
CA ASP A 505 -23.74 24.63 -14.03
C ASP A 505 -24.00 23.33 -14.84
N PRO A 506 -23.50 22.17 -14.42
CA PRO A 506 -23.58 20.95 -15.21
C PRO A 506 -24.99 20.35 -15.28
N ASP A 507 -25.86 20.54 -14.27
CA ASP A 507 -27.19 19.93 -14.25
C ASP A 507 -28.22 20.82 -14.99
N PHE A 508 -28.09 22.14 -14.87
CA PHE A 508 -28.80 23.08 -15.74
C PHE A 508 -28.40 22.88 -17.20
N LEU A 509 -27.09 22.88 -17.51
CA LEU A 509 -26.60 22.75 -18.89
C LEU A 509 -26.99 21.40 -19.49
N ALA A 510 -26.87 20.28 -18.76
CA ALA A 510 -27.30 18.97 -19.22
C ALA A 510 -28.78 18.95 -19.67
N THR A 511 -29.63 19.66 -18.94
CA THR A 511 -31.07 19.74 -19.21
C THR A 511 -31.34 20.59 -20.45
N GLN A 512 -30.80 21.81 -20.51
CA GLN A 512 -31.01 22.73 -21.64
C GLN A 512 -30.40 22.20 -22.95
N LEU A 513 -29.23 21.57 -22.90
CA LEU A 513 -28.61 20.91 -24.06
C LEU A 513 -29.54 19.85 -24.66
N ALA A 514 -30.15 19.00 -23.83
CA ALA A 514 -31.05 17.95 -24.31
C ALA A 514 -32.35 18.51 -24.93
N THR A 515 -32.80 19.69 -24.52
CA THR A 515 -33.97 20.39 -25.09
C THR A 515 -33.63 21.13 -26.39
N VAL A 516 -32.44 21.71 -26.52
CA VAL A 516 -32.06 22.59 -27.64
C VAL A 516 -31.33 21.84 -28.78
N TRP A 517 -30.96 20.57 -28.58
CA TRP A 517 -30.33 19.72 -29.60
C TRP A 517 -31.31 19.37 -30.74
N PRO A 518 -31.00 19.72 -32.00
CA PRO A 518 -31.81 19.30 -33.14
C PRO A 518 -31.98 17.77 -33.23
N VAL A 519 -33.21 17.32 -33.50
CA VAL A 519 -33.54 15.88 -33.60
C VAL A 519 -32.84 15.24 -34.80
N ILE A 520 -32.16 14.12 -34.56
CA ILE A 520 -31.43 13.37 -35.58
C ILE A 520 -32.40 12.52 -36.42
N PRO A 521 -32.41 12.64 -37.76
CA PRO A 521 -33.24 11.80 -38.63
C PRO A 521 -32.96 10.31 -38.46
N ARG A 522 -33.96 9.48 -38.77
CA ARG A 522 -33.91 7.99 -38.71
C ARG A 522 -33.70 7.39 -37.31
N MET A 523 -33.77 8.18 -36.23
CA MET A 523 -33.78 7.68 -34.85
C MET A 523 -35.21 7.70 -34.26
N PRO A 524 -35.67 6.65 -33.55
CA PRO A 524 -36.94 6.66 -32.82
C PRO A 524 -36.97 7.75 -31.74
N PRO A 525 -38.11 8.43 -31.49
CA PRO A 525 -38.15 9.60 -30.61
C PRO A 525 -37.79 9.28 -29.14
N GLY A 526 -38.23 8.14 -28.62
CA GLY A 526 -37.86 7.70 -27.26
C GLY A 526 -36.39 7.28 -27.13
N GLU A 527 -35.79 6.72 -28.18
CA GLU A 527 -34.36 6.42 -28.21
C GLU A 527 -33.53 7.71 -28.27
N TRP A 528 -33.98 8.68 -29.06
CA TRP A 528 -33.36 10.01 -29.14
C TRP A 528 -33.40 10.74 -27.80
N GLN A 529 -34.53 10.77 -27.10
CA GLN A 529 -34.66 11.44 -25.80
C GLN A 529 -33.73 10.86 -24.72
N ASP A 530 -33.66 9.53 -24.59
CA ASP A 530 -32.74 8.88 -23.66
C ASP A 530 -31.27 9.11 -24.05
N THR A 531 -30.96 9.00 -25.34
CA THR A 531 -29.60 9.16 -25.87
C THR A 531 -29.10 10.59 -25.73
N SER A 532 -29.90 11.59 -26.13
CA SER A 532 -29.52 13.01 -26.05
C SER A 532 -29.33 13.46 -24.60
N GLN A 533 -30.21 13.04 -23.68
CA GLN A 533 -30.06 13.37 -22.25
C GLN A 533 -28.79 12.74 -21.64
N ARG A 534 -28.45 11.50 -22.00
CA ARG A 534 -27.18 10.86 -21.56
C ARG A 534 -25.96 11.59 -22.13
N LEU A 535 -25.96 11.84 -23.43
CA LEU A 535 -24.88 12.51 -24.14
C LEU A 535 -24.63 13.93 -23.59
N ALA A 536 -25.70 14.71 -23.41
CA ALA A 536 -25.68 16.07 -22.86
C ALA A 536 -25.19 16.11 -21.40
N ARG A 537 -25.71 15.21 -20.54
CA ARG A 537 -25.27 15.11 -19.14
C ARG A 537 -23.79 14.81 -19.02
N PHE A 538 -23.27 13.86 -19.81
CA PHE A 538 -21.84 13.56 -19.82
C PHE A 538 -21.01 14.74 -20.34
N PHE A 539 -21.43 15.43 -21.40
CA PHE A 539 -20.71 16.60 -21.92
C PHE A 539 -20.64 17.72 -20.87
N ALA A 540 -21.79 18.11 -20.30
CA ALA A 540 -21.88 19.17 -19.30
C ALA A 540 -21.02 18.89 -18.06
N GLN A 541 -20.97 17.63 -17.58
CA GLN A 541 -20.13 17.21 -16.46
C GLN A 541 -18.62 17.28 -16.73
N HIS A 542 -18.18 17.28 -17.99
CA HIS A 542 -16.77 17.29 -18.38
C HIS A 542 -16.31 18.61 -19.02
N LEU A 543 -17.22 19.51 -19.41
CA LEU A 543 -16.92 20.79 -20.06
C LEU A 543 -15.92 21.64 -19.26
N HIS A 544 -16.09 21.76 -17.95
CA HIS A 544 -15.17 22.48 -17.06
C HIS A 544 -13.74 21.90 -17.05
N ALA A 545 -13.59 20.58 -17.25
CA ALA A 545 -12.30 19.91 -17.32
C ALA A 545 -11.63 20.01 -18.71
N HIS A 546 -12.38 20.42 -19.74
CA HIS A 546 -11.94 20.50 -21.13
C HIS A 546 -12.32 21.86 -21.75
N PRO A 547 -11.65 22.97 -21.34
CA PRO A 547 -11.97 24.32 -21.80
C PRO A 547 -11.84 24.51 -23.32
N ASP A 548 -11.12 23.64 -24.01
CA ASP A 548 -10.99 23.62 -25.47
C ASP A 548 -12.29 23.28 -26.22
N TRP A 549 -13.31 22.74 -25.52
CA TRP A 549 -14.63 22.44 -26.10
C TRP A 549 -15.57 23.64 -26.21
N ARG A 550 -15.17 24.81 -25.68
CA ARG A 550 -16.00 26.02 -25.67
C ARG A 550 -16.40 26.48 -27.07
N ILE A 551 -17.60 27.02 -27.20
CA ILE A 551 -18.02 27.71 -28.43
C ILE A 551 -17.28 29.05 -28.56
N GLN A 552 -17.26 29.60 -29.78
CA GLN A 552 -16.74 30.94 -30.02
C GLN A 552 -17.92 31.93 -29.99
N PRO A 553 -18.05 32.77 -28.92
CA PRO A 553 -19.24 33.59 -28.72
C PRO A 553 -19.33 34.76 -29.70
N SER A 554 -20.54 35.02 -30.19
CA SER A 554 -20.86 36.20 -30.99
C SER A 554 -21.23 37.40 -30.10
N ALA A 555 -20.24 38.24 -29.81
CA ALA A 555 -20.40 39.45 -28.98
C ALA A 555 -21.62 40.35 -29.34
N PRO A 556 -21.91 40.69 -30.63
CA PRO A 556 -23.07 41.51 -30.94
C PRO A 556 -24.41 40.80 -30.67
N LEU A 557 -24.46 39.47 -30.75
CA LEU A 557 -25.67 38.70 -30.46
C LEU A 557 -25.96 38.66 -28.95
N ILE A 558 -24.91 38.47 -28.14
CA ILE A 558 -24.98 38.55 -26.68
C ILE A 558 -25.44 39.94 -26.24
N ALA A 559 -24.88 41.01 -26.82
CA ALA A 559 -25.26 42.39 -26.51
C ALA A 559 -26.74 42.66 -26.81
N THR A 560 -27.22 42.29 -28.00
CA THR A 560 -28.63 42.46 -28.41
C THR A 560 -29.58 41.62 -27.55
N ALA A 561 -29.23 40.37 -27.24
CA ALA A 561 -30.08 39.52 -26.41
C ALA A 561 -30.18 40.03 -24.97
N ARG A 562 -29.08 40.53 -24.40
CA ARG A 562 -29.05 41.15 -23.08
C ARG A 562 -29.89 42.42 -23.02
N SER A 563 -29.77 43.33 -23.99
CA SER A 563 -30.52 44.59 -23.95
C SER A 563 -32.03 44.37 -24.09
N THR A 564 -32.48 43.47 -24.97
CA THR A 564 -33.90 43.12 -25.07
C THR A 564 -34.42 42.48 -23.77
N LEU A 565 -33.68 41.50 -23.20
CA LEU A 565 -34.10 40.86 -21.94
C LEU A 565 -34.12 41.85 -20.76
N VAL A 566 -33.12 42.72 -20.62
CA VAL A 566 -33.09 43.75 -19.55
C VAL A 566 -34.29 44.70 -19.66
N ASN A 567 -34.65 45.13 -20.89
CA ASN A 567 -35.81 45.99 -21.09
C ASN A 567 -37.12 45.27 -20.74
N GLN A 568 -37.32 44.04 -21.23
CA GLN A 568 -38.53 43.25 -20.96
C GLN A 568 -38.68 42.86 -19.47
N ILE A 569 -37.59 42.51 -18.81
CA ILE A 569 -37.58 42.16 -17.37
C ILE A 569 -37.76 43.42 -16.52
N GLY A 570 -37.17 44.56 -16.92
CA GLY A 570 -37.40 45.86 -16.26
C GLY A 570 -38.87 46.31 -16.32
N LEU A 571 -39.56 46.04 -17.44
CA LEU A 571 -41.00 46.28 -17.58
C LEU A 571 -41.85 45.31 -16.72
N ALA A 572 -41.43 44.05 -16.56
CA ALA A 572 -42.17 43.04 -15.80
C ALA A 572 -41.95 43.10 -14.27
N ASN A 573 -40.79 43.58 -13.83
CA ASN A 573 -40.38 43.70 -12.43
C ASN A 573 -40.51 45.14 -11.87
N ALA A 574 -41.49 45.90 -12.36
CA ALA A 574 -41.81 47.21 -11.78
C ALA A 574 -42.00 47.11 -10.25
N ASP A 575 -41.47 48.09 -9.50
CA ASP A 575 -41.45 48.11 -8.03
C ASP A 575 -42.85 47.86 -7.42
N ASP A 576 -43.93 48.25 -8.12
CA ASP A 576 -45.33 47.94 -7.79
C ASP A 576 -45.62 46.45 -7.58
N THR A 577 -45.18 45.58 -8.51
CA THR A 577 -45.47 44.14 -8.46
C THR A 577 -44.78 43.49 -7.26
N VAL A 578 -43.54 43.90 -6.99
CA VAL A 578 -42.78 43.45 -5.81
C VAL A 578 -43.47 43.93 -4.53
N TYR A 579 -43.82 45.21 -4.46
CA TYR A 579 -44.48 45.81 -3.31
C TYR A 579 -45.83 45.17 -2.97
N GLN A 580 -46.70 44.96 -3.96
CA GLN A 580 -47.99 44.28 -3.74
C GLN A 580 -47.81 42.83 -3.28
N SER A 581 -46.82 42.10 -3.81
CA SER A 581 -46.54 40.73 -3.35
C SER A 581 -46.09 40.67 -1.88
N ILE A 582 -45.41 41.71 -1.39
CA ILE A 582 -45.03 41.86 0.02
C ILE A 582 -46.25 42.16 0.89
N LEU A 583 -47.16 43.04 0.44
CA LEU A 583 -48.39 43.37 1.17
C LEU A 583 -49.35 42.17 1.26
N ASP A 584 -49.66 41.50 0.15
CA ASP A 584 -50.52 40.31 0.15
C ASP A 584 -49.88 39.15 0.95
N GLY A 585 -48.55 39.04 0.95
CA GLY A 585 -47.82 38.11 1.81
C GLY A 585 -47.95 38.36 3.31
N VAL A 586 -48.41 39.53 3.75
CA VAL A 586 -48.61 39.92 5.17
C VAL A 586 -50.09 40.15 5.53
N ARG A 587 -50.95 40.32 4.52
CA ARG A 587 -52.41 40.50 4.64
C ARG A 587 -53.06 39.41 5.50
N GLY A 588 -53.92 39.82 6.44
CA GLY A 588 -54.64 38.92 7.35
C GLY A 588 -53.79 38.29 8.48
N LYS A 589 -52.46 38.44 8.49
CA LYS A 589 -51.59 37.93 9.58
C LYS A 589 -51.55 38.84 10.81
N TYR A 590 -51.92 40.11 10.62
CA TYR A 590 -52.00 41.12 11.66
C TYR A 590 -53.42 41.69 11.67
N ALA A 591 -54.03 41.79 12.85
CA ALA A 591 -55.36 42.36 13.02
C ALA A 591 -55.34 43.89 12.83
N ASP A 592 -56.43 44.45 12.32
CA ASP A 592 -56.58 45.89 12.14
C ASP A 592 -56.69 46.62 13.48
N LEU A 593 -55.99 47.74 13.60
CA LEU A 593 -55.93 48.53 14.83
C LEU A 593 -57.15 49.45 14.92
N SER A 594 -58.11 49.03 15.75
CA SER A 594 -59.29 49.82 16.14
C SER A 594 -59.02 50.64 17.40
N LEU A 595 -59.85 51.65 17.67
CA LEU A 595 -59.67 52.52 18.83
C LEU A 595 -59.62 51.77 20.19
N PRO A 596 -60.49 50.77 20.48
CA PRO A 596 -60.38 49.99 21.72
C PRO A 596 -59.04 49.24 21.87
N ALA A 597 -58.46 48.76 20.77
CA ALA A 597 -57.15 48.10 20.78
C ALA A 597 -56.01 49.09 21.06
N LEU A 598 -56.15 50.35 20.61
CA LEU A 598 -55.16 51.42 20.87
C LEU A 598 -55.25 52.01 22.29
N LEU A 599 -56.35 51.77 23.00
CA LEU A 599 -56.56 52.24 24.38
C LEU A 599 -56.09 51.24 25.45
N ASN A 600 -55.67 50.02 25.07
CA ASN A 600 -55.16 48.98 25.98
C ASN A 600 -56.09 48.69 27.19
N GLY A 601 -57.42 48.71 26.98
CA GLY A 601 -58.41 48.48 28.03
C GLY A 601 -58.83 49.73 28.83
N THR A 602 -58.30 50.90 28.50
CA THR A 602 -58.78 52.19 29.04
C THR A 602 -60.15 52.53 28.44
N ASP A 603 -61.16 52.82 29.27
CA ASP A 603 -62.51 53.12 28.80
C ASP A 603 -62.64 54.55 28.23
N ALA A 604 -62.92 54.65 26.94
CA ALA A 604 -63.23 55.90 26.24
C ALA A 604 -64.72 56.07 25.88
N GLN A 605 -65.62 55.21 26.38
CA GLN A 605 -67.05 55.34 26.12
C GLN A 605 -67.56 56.70 26.60
N GLY A 606 -68.20 57.45 25.70
CA GLY A 606 -68.70 58.79 25.96
C GLY A 606 -67.67 59.92 25.80
N LEU A 607 -66.42 59.67 25.40
CA LEU A 607 -65.38 60.71 25.27
C LEU A 607 -65.05 61.07 23.82
N PHE A 608 -64.51 60.12 23.05
CA PHE A 608 -64.18 60.32 21.64
C PHE A 608 -64.38 59.05 20.83
N GLY A 609 -64.89 59.21 19.60
CA GLY A 609 -65.19 58.13 18.68
C GLY A 609 -64.39 58.22 17.39
N THR A 610 -64.35 57.12 16.65
CA THR A 610 -63.90 57.04 15.25
C THR A 610 -64.59 55.86 14.57
N SER A 611 -64.88 55.99 13.28
CA SER A 611 -65.37 54.90 12.43
C SER A 611 -64.25 54.20 11.64
N ALA A 612 -63.01 54.70 11.71
CA ALA A 612 -61.87 54.15 10.99
C ALA A 612 -61.01 53.20 11.85
N SER A 613 -60.32 52.28 11.18
CA SER A 613 -59.22 51.47 11.72
C SER A 613 -57.97 51.67 10.85
N VAL A 614 -56.80 51.36 11.40
CA VAL A 614 -55.56 51.23 10.61
C VAL A 614 -55.39 49.76 10.21
N PRO A 615 -55.27 49.43 8.91
CA PRO A 615 -55.03 48.06 8.47
C PRO A 615 -53.81 47.43 9.13
N GLY A 616 -53.89 46.18 9.57
CA GLY A 616 -52.86 45.54 10.39
C GLY A 616 -51.46 45.50 9.76
N VAL A 617 -51.37 45.56 8.42
CA VAL A 617 -50.12 45.67 7.65
C VAL A 617 -49.36 46.99 7.90
N TYR A 618 -50.04 48.04 8.37
CA TYR A 618 -49.48 49.33 8.77
C TYR A 618 -49.38 49.46 10.31
N SER A 619 -49.27 48.33 11.01
CA SER A 619 -48.86 48.30 12.41
C SER A 619 -47.34 48.21 12.53
N ARG A 620 -46.79 48.70 13.64
CA ARG A 620 -45.38 48.47 14.02
C ARG A 620 -45.05 46.98 14.12
N ALA A 621 -45.99 46.15 14.57
CA ALA A 621 -45.80 44.71 14.66
C ALA A 621 -45.64 44.04 13.28
N ALA A 622 -46.30 44.55 12.24
CA ALA A 622 -46.09 44.12 10.86
C ALA A 622 -44.75 44.59 10.31
N TRP A 623 -44.34 45.84 10.60
CA TRP A 623 -43.00 46.34 10.24
C TRP A 623 -41.86 45.55 10.89
N ASP A 624 -41.82 45.53 12.23
CA ASP A 624 -40.77 44.89 13.04
C ASP A 624 -40.76 43.35 12.86
N GLY A 625 -41.89 42.75 12.43
CA GLY A 625 -42.07 41.29 12.35
C GLY A 625 -41.96 40.65 10.96
N MET A 626 -42.44 41.30 9.88
CA MET A 626 -42.47 40.69 8.54
C MET A 626 -42.12 41.64 7.39
N ILE A 627 -42.63 42.88 7.36
CA ILE A 627 -42.45 43.78 6.20
C ILE A 627 -40.98 44.13 5.98
N ALA A 628 -40.24 44.49 7.04
CA ALA A 628 -38.81 44.82 6.92
C ALA A 628 -38.01 43.63 6.36
N ALA A 629 -38.24 42.43 6.90
CA ALA A 629 -37.57 41.20 6.44
C ALA A 629 -37.96 40.80 5.00
N ALA A 630 -39.20 41.07 4.58
CA ALA A 630 -39.67 40.80 3.22
C ALA A 630 -39.06 41.75 2.19
N ILE A 631 -38.91 43.04 2.53
CA ILE A 631 -38.20 44.02 1.69
C ILE A 631 -36.71 43.67 1.58
N ASP A 632 -36.08 43.25 2.68
CA ASP A 632 -34.67 42.86 2.69
C ASP A 632 -34.42 41.62 1.81
N GLN A 633 -35.24 40.57 1.95
CA GLN A 633 -35.17 39.38 1.10
C GLN A 633 -35.45 39.66 -0.38
N ALA A 634 -36.24 40.69 -0.71
CA ALA A 634 -36.47 41.10 -2.10
C ALA A 634 -35.18 41.67 -2.72
N GLY A 635 -34.44 42.48 -1.97
CA GLY A 635 -33.14 43.00 -2.40
C GLY A 635 -32.07 41.90 -2.54
N GLU A 636 -31.96 41.01 -1.54
CA GLU A 636 -30.95 39.93 -1.55
C GLU A 636 -31.13 38.96 -2.73
N ARG A 637 -32.37 38.53 -3.00
CA ARG A 637 -32.68 37.62 -4.11
C ARG A 637 -32.30 38.18 -5.48
N GLN A 638 -32.34 39.51 -5.64
CA GLN A 638 -31.98 40.16 -6.91
C GLN A 638 -30.46 40.29 -7.11
N VAL A 639 -29.65 40.18 -6.05
CA VAL A 639 -28.18 40.17 -6.12
C VAL A 639 -27.63 38.75 -6.31
N GLU A 640 -28.18 37.76 -5.59
CA GLU A 640 -27.68 36.38 -5.62
C GLU A 640 -27.97 35.65 -6.94
N SER A 641 -28.96 36.11 -7.72
CA SER A 641 -29.54 35.32 -8.82
C SER A 641 -28.85 35.44 -10.18
N ASP A 642 -28.30 36.62 -10.57
CA ASP A 642 -27.99 36.84 -12.00
C ASP A 642 -26.77 37.69 -12.39
N GLY A 643 -25.73 37.01 -12.89
CA GLY A 643 -24.65 37.60 -13.69
C GLY A 643 -24.82 37.44 -15.21
N VAL A 644 -25.91 36.82 -15.69
CA VAL A 644 -26.13 36.55 -17.14
C VAL A 644 -26.47 37.84 -17.88
N LEU A 645 -27.17 38.79 -17.24
CA LEU A 645 -27.54 40.08 -17.83
C LEU A 645 -26.54 41.23 -17.58
N THR A 646 -25.55 41.07 -16.69
CA THR A 646 -24.61 42.17 -16.33
C THR A 646 -23.58 42.45 -17.43
N ASP A 647 -23.32 43.73 -17.68
CA ASP A 647 -22.56 44.14 -18.86
C ASP A 647 -21.06 43.81 -18.75
N GLY A 648 -20.55 43.04 -19.71
CA GLY A 648 -19.29 42.27 -19.62
C GLY A 648 -17.99 43.09 -19.59
N LYS A 649 -18.11 44.42 -19.54
CA LYS A 649 -17.01 45.37 -19.35
C LYS A 649 -16.81 45.76 -17.89
N THR A 650 -17.78 45.49 -17.02
CA THR A 650 -17.69 45.75 -15.58
C THR A 650 -17.15 44.50 -14.87
N ILE A 651 -15.83 44.42 -14.70
CA ILE A 651 -15.24 43.38 -13.85
C ILE A 651 -15.75 43.57 -12.42
N ALA A 652 -16.23 42.48 -11.81
CA ALA A 652 -16.99 42.45 -10.56
C ALA A 652 -16.53 43.45 -9.48
N LEU A 653 -17.31 44.52 -9.31
CA LEU A 653 -17.27 45.42 -8.17
C LEU A 653 -18.53 45.18 -7.33
N PRO A 654 -18.45 44.42 -6.22
CA PRO A 654 -19.63 44.07 -5.42
C PRO A 654 -20.34 45.30 -4.82
N GLU A 655 -19.66 46.46 -4.78
CA GLU A 655 -20.26 47.76 -4.47
C GLU A 655 -21.45 48.09 -5.37
N HIS A 656 -21.36 47.82 -6.68
CA HIS A 656 -22.38 48.29 -7.64
C HIS A 656 -23.68 47.48 -7.56
N ASP A 657 -23.60 46.18 -7.28
CA ASP A 657 -24.77 45.32 -7.11
C ASP A 657 -25.40 45.49 -5.71
N ALA A 658 -24.57 45.68 -4.68
CA ALA A 658 -25.02 46.10 -3.35
C ALA A 658 -25.73 47.47 -3.40
N GLN A 659 -25.27 48.40 -4.23
CA GLN A 659 -25.89 49.70 -4.40
C GLN A 659 -27.29 49.59 -5.02
N ARG A 660 -27.48 48.81 -6.10
CA ARG A 660 -28.82 48.59 -6.69
C ARG A 660 -29.80 47.94 -5.72
N ALA A 661 -29.35 46.99 -4.90
CA ALA A 661 -30.17 46.39 -3.85
C ALA A 661 -30.53 47.39 -2.74
N GLY A 662 -29.58 48.24 -2.35
CA GLY A 662 -29.80 49.37 -1.44
C GLY A 662 -30.84 50.35 -1.98
N ASP A 663 -30.73 50.75 -3.25
CA ASP A 663 -31.65 51.65 -3.94
C ASP A 663 -33.07 51.06 -3.97
N LEU A 664 -33.23 49.78 -4.34
CA LEU A 664 -34.54 49.11 -4.35
C LEU A 664 -35.15 49.02 -2.93
N LYS A 665 -34.36 48.57 -1.95
CA LYS A 665 -34.77 48.52 -0.53
C LYS A 665 -35.21 49.90 -0.04
N GLN A 666 -34.49 50.95 -0.40
CA GLN A 666 -34.82 52.32 -0.03
C GLN A 666 -36.13 52.80 -0.69
N ARG A 667 -36.36 52.52 -1.99
CA ARG A 667 -37.61 52.89 -2.67
C ARG A 667 -38.82 52.16 -2.09
N LEU A 668 -38.74 50.84 -1.88
CA LEU A 668 -39.80 50.04 -1.27
C LEU A 668 -40.11 50.49 0.17
N THR A 669 -39.06 50.77 0.96
CA THR A 669 -39.22 51.28 2.34
C THR A 669 -39.86 52.66 2.38
N ALA A 670 -39.43 53.59 1.51
CA ALA A 670 -39.99 54.94 1.43
C ALA A 670 -41.48 54.90 1.05
N ARG A 671 -41.87 54.04 0.08
CA ARG A 671 -43.27 53.82 -0.29
C ARG A 671 -44.09 53.28 0.88
N TYR A 672 -43.61 52.22 1.53
CA TYR A 672 -44.30 51.64 2.69
C TYR A 672 -44.58 52.69 3.77
N PHE A 673 -43.58 53.54 4.10
CA PHE A 673 -43.78 54.57 5.11
C PHE A 673 -44.68 55.73 4.67
N ALA A 674 -44.77 56.03 3.38
CA ALA A 674 -45.78 56.98 2.87
C ALA A 674 -47.21 56.44 3.01
N GLU A 675 -47.43 55.17 2.65
CA GLU A 675 -48.75 54.52 2.77
C GLU A 675 -49.13 54.27 4.24
N TYR A 676 -48.16 53.92 5.09
CA TYR A 676 -48.27 53.84 6.56
C TYR A 676 -48.71 55.19 7.16
N ALA A 677 -48.01 56.28 6.85
CA ALA A 677 -48.32 57.61 7.37
C ALA A 677 -49.74 58.05 6.94
N ALA A 678 -50.12 57.79 5.69
CA ALA A 678 -51.46 58.09 5.19
C ALA A 678 -52.55 57.25 5.90
N ALA A 679 -52.28 55.99 6.26
CA ALA A 679 -53.22 55.17 7.03
C ALA A 679 -53.42 55.72 8.46
N TRP A 680 -52.34 56.07 9.16
CA TRP A 680 -52.41 56.65 10.50
C TRP A 680 -53.04 58.05 10.51
N GLN A 681 -52.77 58.88 9.51
CA GLN A 681 -53.39 60.21 9.40
C GLN A 681 -54.91 60.13 9.21
N ARG A 682 -55.42 59.14 8.44
CA ARG A 682 -56.87 58.92 8.31
C ARG A 682 -57.53 58.60 9.64
N LEU A 683 -56.93 57.71 10.44
CA LEU A 683 -57.43 57.37 11.78
C LEU A 683 -57.45 58.59 12.69
N LEU A 684 -56.36 59.34 12.76
CA LEU A 684 -56.25 60.48 13.67
C LEU A 684 -57.20 61.62 13.27
N ASN A 685 -57.38 61.87 11.97
CA ASN A 685 -58.30 62.88 11.47
C ASN A 685 -59.79 62.49 11.62
N SER A 686 -60.10 61.20 11.82
CA SER A 686 -61.47 60.71 12.05
C SER A 686 -61.83 60.57 13.53
N LEU A 687 -60.94 60.95 14.45
CA LEU A 687 -61.25 61.08 15.87
C LEU A 687 -62.11 62.33 16.10
N HIS A 688 -63.30 62.13 16.64
CA HIS A 688 -64.21 63.22 17.01
C HIS A 688 -64.59 63.14 18.48
N TRP A 689 -64.74 64.28 19.14
CA TRP A 689 -65.30 64.35 20.48
C TRP A 689 -66.76 63.90 20.48
N GLN A 690 -67.22 63.30 21.58
CA GLN A 690 -68.62 62.95 21.79
C GLN A 690 -69.29 64.02 22.67
N PRO A 691 -70.26 64.79 22.17
CA PRO A 691 -70.85 65.89 22.94
C PRO A 691 -71.60 65.36 24.17
N ALA A 692 -71.35 65.97 25.33
CA ALA A 692 -72.07 65.65 26.56
C ALA A 692 -73.55 66.04 26.43
N THR A 693 -74.44 65.16 26.91
CA THR A 693 -75.90 65.39 26.91
C THR A 693 -76.37 66.28 28.06
N ASN A 694 -75.55 66.48 29.08
CA ASN A 694 -75.82 67.33 30.25
C ASN A 694 -74.52 67.76 30.95
N LEU A 695 -74.63 68.64 31.94
CA LEU A 695 -73.48 69.19 32.68
C LEU A 695 -72.69 68.15 33.48
N SER A 696 -73.35 67.15 34.09
CA SER A 696 -72.66 66.10 34.84
C SER A 696 -71.80 65.22 33.92
N VAL A 697 -72.32 64.80 32.76
CA VAL A 697 -71.53 64.08 31.75
C VAL A 697 -70.36 64.93 31.25
N ALA A 698 -70.51 66.26 31.11
CA ALA A 698 -69.39 67.14 30.74
C ALA A 698 -68.30 67.21 31.82
N VAL A 699 -68.69 67.24 33.11
CA VAL A 699 -67.75 67.19 34.24
C VAL A 699 -67.06 65.84 34.34
N ASP A 700 -67.78 64.73 34.14
CA ASP A 700 -67.22 63.37 34.11
C ASP A 700 -66.24 63.20 32.94
N GLN A 701 -66.59 63.68 31.74
CA GLN A 701 -65.72 63.71 30.57
C GLN A 701 -64.42 64.47 30.86
N LEU A 702 -64.51 65.71 31.37
CA LEU A 702 -63.33 66.53 31.67
C LEU A 702 -62.48 65.89 32.77
N THR A 703 -63.10 65.35 33.82
CA THR A 703 -62.40 64.68 34.93
C THR A 703 -61.60 63.48 34.41
N ARG A 704 -62.24 62.58 33.65
CA ARG A 704 -61.56 61.44 32.98
C ARG A 704 -60.45 61.92 32.05
N LEU A 705 -60.66 62.99 31.27
CA LEU A 705 -59.66 63.54 30.37
C LEU A 705 -58.41 64.05 31.12
N THR A 706 -58.58 64.62 32.30
CA THR A 706 -57.51 65.19 33.14
C THR A 706 -56.79 64.19 34.04
N ASP A 707 -57.34 63.00 34.30
CA ASP A 707 -56.68 62.01 35.17
C ASP A 707 -55.39 61.46 34.53
N ALA A 708 -54.26 61.74 35.15
CA ALA A 708 -52.94 61.29 34.70
C ALA A 708 -52.78 59.75 34.62
N GLN A 709 -53.61 58.98 35.34
CA GLN A 709 -53.59 57.51 35.33
C GLN A 709 -54.57 56.92 34.32
N THR A 710 -55.85 57.33 34.34
CA THR A 710 -56.89 56.71 33.50
C THR A 710 -57.29 57.48 32.24
N SER A 711 -56.70 58.66 31.94
CA SER A 711 -57.07 59.45 30.77
C SER A 711 -56.93 58.68 29.45
N PRO A 712 -58.04 58.46 28.70
CA PRO A 712 -57.99 57.75 27.43
C PRO A 712 -57.18 58.51 26.37
N LEU A 713 -57.08 59.84 26.46
CA LEU A 713 -56.23 60.63 25.57
C LEU A 713 -54.74 60.33 25.85
N ILE A 714 -54.34 60.19 27.11
CA ILE A 714 -52.98 59.80 27.47
C ILE A 714 -52.69 58.37 27.01
N ALA A 715 -53.65 57.44 27.13
CA ALA A 715 -53.51 56.07 26.62
C ALA A 715 -53.34 56.04 25.09
N LEU A 716 -54.17 56.78 24.36
CA LEU A 716 -54.10 56.91 22.90
C LEU A 716 -52.79 57.57 22.43
N MET A 717 -52.36 58.66 23.08
CA MET A 717 -51.09 59.31 22.70
C MET A 717 -49.88 58.40 22.99
N LYS A 718 -49.92 57.57 24.04
CA LYS A 718 -48.89 56.54 24.30
C LYS A 718 -48.86 55.46 23.21
N SER A 719 -50.01 54.97 22.73
CA SER A 719 -50.04 53.96 21.66
C SER A 719 -49.67 54.53 20.29
N VAL A 720 -50.13 55.75 19.95
CA VAL A 720 -49.68 56.49 18.76
C VAL A 720 -48.16 56.73 18.81
N GLN A 721 -47.60 57.15 19.95
CA GLN A 721 -46.15 57.31 20.13
C GLN A 721 -45.39 55.98 19.95
N HIS A 722 -45.93 54.86 20.42
CA HIS A 722 -45.32 53.54 20.24
C HIS A 722 -45.30 53.11 18.77
N GLN A 723 -46.37 53.39 18.02
CA GLN A 723 -46.52 53.02 16.60
C GLN A 723 -45.66 53.92 15.71
N ALA A 724 -45.64 55.24 15.94
CA ALA A 724 -44.81 56.23 15.24
C ALA A 724 -43.28 56.06 15.43
N GLN A 725 -42.84 55.06 16.19
CA GLN A 725 -41.45 54.62 16.27
C GLN A 725 -41.09 53.52 15.26
N ALA A 726 -42.05 52.97 14.51
CA ALA A 726 -41.77 52.04 13.40
C ALA A 726 -40.77 52.66 12.41
N GLY A 727 -39.93 51.83 11.80
CA GLY A 727 -38.88 52.26 10.87
C GLY A 727 -37.67 52.95 11.51
N ARG A 728 -37.77 53.45 12.76
CA ARG A 728 -36.59 53.96 13.47
C ARG A 728 -35.73 52.78 13.94
N PRO A 729 -34.40 52.78 13.71
CA PRO A 729 -33.53 51.87 14.43
C PRO A 729 -33.73 52.16 15.91
N SER A 730 -34.10 51.15 16.68
CA SER A 730 -34.42 51.31 18.10
C SER A 730 -33.22 51.94 18.81
N GLN A 731 -33.43 53.11 19.41
CA GLN A 731 -32.38 53.73 20.20
C GLN A 731 -31.97 52.75 21.29
N ALA A 732 -30.75 52.23 21.17
CA ALA A 732 -30.31 51.00 21.83
C ALA A 732 -30.04 51.20 23.33
N LEU A 733 -30.86 51.99 24.02
CA LEU A 733 -30.82 52.20 25.46
C LEU A 733 -31.07 50.87 26.20
N GLY A 734 -32.01 50.04 25.74
CA GLY A 734 -32.19 48.68 26.24
C GLY A 734 -30.89 47.86 26.11
N ASP A 735 -30.40 47.66 24.88
CA ASP A 735 -29.22 46.82 24.65
C ASP A 735 -27.91 47.40 25.18
N THR A 736 -27.75 48.72 25.27
CA THR A 736 -26.56 49.35 25.87
C THR A 736 -26.66 49.43 27.39
N LEU A 737 -27.85 49.47 27.99
CA LEU A 737 -28.02 49.30 29.45
C LEU A 737 -27.86 47.83 29.85
N VAL A 738 -28.39 46.86 29.10
CA VAL A 738 -28.14 45.43 29.33
C VAL A 738 -26.66 45.11 29.15
N ARG A 739 -26.01 45.63 28.09
CA ARG A 739 -24.57 45.44 27.85
C ARG A 739 -23.69 46.22 28.85
N ARG A 740 -24.14 47.38 29.35
CA ARG A 740 -23.51 48.07 30.50
C ARG A 740 -23.70 47.31 31.81
N ALA A 741 -24.87 46.75 32.08
CA ALA A 741 -25.15 45.94 33.27
C ALA A 741 -24.33 44.65 33.24
N GLN A 742 -24.22 43.99 32.08
CA GLN A 742 -23.30 42.88 31.86
C GLN A 742 -21.84 43.30 32.04
N SER A 743 -21.42 44.47 31.54
CA SER A 743 -20.05 44.96 31.77
C SER A 743 -19.79 45.36 33.23
N LEU A 744 -20.81 45.83 33.97
CA LEU A 744 -20.73 46.16 35.39
C LEU A 744 -20.72 44.91 36.27
N LEU A 745 -21.48 43.88 35.92
CA LEU A 745 -21.40 42.55 36.53
C LEU A 745 -20.06 41.86 36.22
N ALA A 746 -19.47 42.12 35.05
CA ALA A 746 -18.13 41.66 34.70
C ALA A 746 -17.05 42.45 35.47
N SER A 747 -17.14 43.78 35.58
CA SER A 747 -16.17 44.58 36.34
C SER A 747 -16.26 44.31 37.84
N ALA A 748 -17.46 44.14 38.40
CA ALA A 748 -17.67 43.72 39.78
C ALA A 748 -17.09 42.32 40.08
N ARG A 749 -16.99 41.44 39.07
CA ARG A 749 -16.28 40.15 39.15
C ARG A 749 -14.76 40.25 39.02
N THR A 750 -14.21 41.41 38.68
CA THR A 750 -12.79 41.57 38.27
C THR A 750 -12.12 42.82 38.85
N GLY A 751 -12.61 43.33 40.00
CA GLY A 751 -12.22 44.66 40.51
C GLY A 751 -12.26 44.80 42.03
N GLY A 752 -11.68 43.86 42.77
CA GLY A 752 -11.42 44.02 44.21
C GLY A 752 -9.98 44.45 44.46
N LEU A 753 -9.79 45.64 45.05
CA LEU A 753 -8.51 46.21 45.52
C LEU A 753 -7.40 46.37 44.46
N ASP A 754 -7.32 47.55 43.84
CA ASP A 754 -6.30 48.53 44.26
C ASP A 754 -6.75 49.97 43.92
N ARG A 755 -6.06 50.99 44.45
CA ARG A 755 -6.50 52.39 44.47
C ARG A 755 -5.31 53.36 44.40
N ARG A 756 -5.00 53.90 43.20
CA ARG A 756 -4.62 55.32 43.02
C ARG A 756 -4.37 55.80 41.57
N GLU A 757 -4.76 57.05 41.35
CA GLU A 757 -4.10 58.13 40.57
C GLU A 757 -3.56 57.89 39.14
N SER A 758 -4.30 58.45 38.18
CA SER A 758 -3.82 59.52 37.26
C SER A 758 -2.55 59.32 36.42
N GLY A 759 -2.70 58.93 35.14
CA GLY A 759 -1.65 59.00 34.13
C GLY A 759 -2.19 59.06 32.69
N PHE A 760 -1.64 59.93 31.84
CA PHE A 760 -2.15 60.24 30.49
C PHE A 760 -1.16 59.87 29.37
N ARG A 761 -1.69 59.45 28.21
CA ARG A 761 -1.09 59.29 26.85
C ARG A 761 -0.74 57.87 26.34
N LEU A 762 -1.33 57.58 25.18
CA LEU A 762 -0.75 57.05 23.94
C LEU A 762 0.34 55.95 23.98
N GLY A 763 -0.01 54.77 23.44
CA GLY A 763 0.77 54.18 22.34
C GLY A 763 1.41 52.80 22.54
N GLY A 764 1.14 51.88 21.59
CA GLY A 764 2.14 50.92 21.13
C GLY A 764 2.01 49.43 21.52
N PHE A 765 2.15 48.59 20.49
CA PHE A 765 2.81 47.27 20.49
C PHE A 765 2.35 46.10 21.42
N ARG A 766 1.62 45.18 20.76
CA ARG A 766 2.02 43.77 20.49
C ARG A 766 2.47 42.83 21.65
N ARG A 767 1.74 41.69 21.70
CA ARG A 767 2.21 40.28 21.71
C ARG A 767 2.54 39.54 23.04
N CYS A 768 1.68 38.54 23.28
CA CYS A 768 2.02 37.10 23.47
C CYS A 768 2.52 36.56 24.83
N ALA A 769 2.33 35.24 24.97
CA ALA A 769 2.68 34.31 26.07
C ALA A 769 1.78 34.40 27.34
N VAL A 770 1.21 33.33 27.95
CA VAL A 770 1.43 31.85 28.01
C VAL A 770 2.60 31.45 28.93
N PRO A 771 2.52 30.44 29.85
CA PRO A 771 1.40 29.60 30.34
C PRO A 771 1.29 29.49 31.90
N ALA A 772 0.58 28.46 32.39
CA ALA A 772 0.85 27.68 33.63
C ALA A 772 0.43 28.28 35.00
N SER A 773 0.08 27.49 36.05
CA SER A 773 -0.21 26.03 36.09
C SER A 773 -1.00 25.56 37.34
N ALA A 774 -1.97 24.66 37.09
CA ALA A 774 -2.24 23.40 37.81
C ALA A 774 -2.59 23.31 39.32
N ARG A 775 -3.72 22.60 39.60
CA ARG A 775 -4.06 21.78 40.79
C ARG A 775 -4.25 22.56 42.12
N ARG A 776 -5.30 22.34 42.91
CA ARG A 776 -5.83 21.07 43.48
C ARG A 776 -7.38 21.10 43.58
N ARG A 777 -8.10 19.96 43.53
CA ARG A 777 -8.59 19.09 44.65
C ARG A 777 -9.29 19.88 45.80
N VAL A 778 -10.40 19.40 46.41
CA VAL A 778 -10.95 18.03 46.42
C VAL A 778 -12.47 17.95 46.69
N ALA A 779 -13.11 16.90 46.14
CA ALA A 779 -14.25 16.09 46.61
C ALA A 779 -15.63 16.69 47.01
N ASN A 780 -16.68 15.99 46.51
CA ASN A 780 -17.82 15.40 47.25
C ASN A 780 -18.79 16.31 48.04
N ASP A 781 -20.04 15.93 48.35
CA ASP A 781 -20.89 14.76 48.04
C ASP A 781 -22.38 15.25 48.14
N SER A 782 -23.48 14.56 47.81
CA SER A 782 -23.80 13.20 47.34
C SER A 782 -25.30 13.18 46.90
N ALA A 783 -25.79 12.06 46.34
CA ALA A 783 -27.17 11.52 46.50
C ALA A 783 -28.40 12.39 46.07
N THR A 784 -29.65 11.92 45.91
CA THR A 784 -30.32 10.67 45.44
C THR A 784 -31.76 11.08 45.05
N GLY A 785 -32.55 10.43 44.18
CA GLY A 785 -32.41 9.19 43.39
C GLY A 785 -33.76 8.41 43.33
N ARG A 786 -33.93 7.48 42.35
CA ARG A 786 -35.10 6.54 42.19
C ARG A 786 -36.43 7.21 41.77
N ARG A 787 -37.40 6.59 41.06
CA ARG A 787 -37.63 5.31 40.33
C ARG A 787 -38.66 5.65 39.19
N GLN A 788 -38.60 5.19 37.93
CA GLN A 788 -38.87 3.85 37.38
C GLN A 788 -40.28 3.27 37.64
N PRO A 789 -40.85 2.38 36.77
CA PRO A 789 -40.76 2.31 35.29
C PRO A 789 -42.00 1.73 34.54
N GLN A 790 -42.08 1.91 33.21
CA GLN A 790 -42.63 0.96 32.20
C GLN A 790 -42.06 1.39 30.83
N ARG A 791 -41.35 0.59 30.01
CA ARG A 791 -41.68 -0.68 29.31
C ARG A 791 -42.84 -0.49 28.31
N ALA A 792 -42.70 -0.77 27.01
CA ALA A 792 -41.57 -1.33 26.22
C ALA A 792 -41.62 -0.81 24.75
N LEU A 793 -40.82 -1.23 23.74
CA LEU A 793 -39.92 -2.38 23.55
C LEU A 793 -38.96 -2.08 22.36
N ALA A 794 -37.68 -2.49 22.42
CA ALA A 794 -36.75 -2.81 21.28
C ALA A 794 -36.54 -1.81 20.11
N ARG A 795 -35.44 -1.75 19.36
CA ARG A 795 -34.07 -2.35 19.33
C ARG A 795 -33.29 -1.48 18.30
N GLN A 796 -31.97 -1.33 18.26
CA GLN A 796 -30.87 -1.60 19.19
C GLN A 796 -29.56 -1.16 18.51
N HIS A 797 -28.66 -0.43 19.18
CA HIS A 797 -27.22 -0.75 19.23
C HIS A 797 -26.46 0.17 20.22
N ARG A 798 -25.56 -0.42 21.02
CA ARG A 798 -24.46 0.28 21.73
C ARG A 798 -23.32 0.48 20.70
N GLY A 799 -22.48 1.52 20.74
CA GLY A 799 -21.53 1.85 21.82
C GLY A 799 -20.18 1.13 21.56
N ALA A 800 -19.00 1.69 21.82
CA ALA A 800 -18.68 2.87 22.64
C ALA A 800 -17.42 3.63 22.14
N VAL A 801 -17.07 4.71 22.85
CA VAL A 801 -15.97 5.65 22.59
C VAL A 801 -14.59 5.05 22.87
N GLN A 802 -13.60 5.22 21.96
CA GLN A 802 -12.26 5.71 22.34
C GLN A 802 -11.31 6.07 21.17
N GLN A 803 -10.30 6.88 21.52
CA GLN A 803 -8.97 7.08 20.91
C GLN A 803 -8.75 8.09 19.75
N CYS A 804 -7.86 9.04 20.07
CA CYS A 804 -6.78 9.59 19.23
C CYS A 804 -7.08 10.61 18.12
N VAL A 805 -7.31 11.86 18.55
CA VAL A 805 -6.75 13.03 17.84
C VAL A 805 -5.20 12.94 17.85
N ARG A 806 -4.55 12.87 16.67
CA ARG A 806 -3.39 13.71 16.31
C ARG A 806 -2.97 13.56 14.83
N TRP A 807 -3.24 14.57 14.00
CA TRP A 807 -2.54 14.78 12.73
C TRP A 807 -1.29 15.66 12.97
N PRO A 808 -0.11 15.34 12.39
CA PRO A 808 1.03 16.25 12.36
C PRO A 808 1.08 17.07 11.05
N LEU A 809 1.00 18.40 11.16
CA LEU A 809 1.23 19.33 10.04
C LEU A 809 2.73 19.68 9.91
N SER A 810 3.43 19.00 9.01
CA SER A 810 4.82 19.28 8.61
C SER A 810 5.18 18.42 7.39
N VAL A 811 5.84 18.88 6.32
CA VAL A 811 6.60 20.12 6.08
C VAL A 811 6.31 20.66 4.66
N LEU A 812 6.03 21.97 4.55
CA LEU A 812 6.13 22.73 3.29
C LEU A 812 7.32 23.70 3.39
N ARG A 813 8.49 23.29 2.92
CA ARG A 813 9.71 24.10 2.67
C ARG A 813 10.88 23.17 2.30
N HIS A 814 11.26 23.09 1.03
CA HIS A 814 12.60 22.60 0.64
C HIS A 814 13.09 23.06 -0.74
N GLU A 815 12.86 24.32 -1.10
CA GLU A 815 13.55 24.99 -2.22
C GLU A 815 14.09 26.36 -1.81
N ARG A 816 14.98 26.93 -2.64
CA ARG A 816 15.77 28.16 -2.45
C ARG A 816 16.77 28.15 -1.27
N ARG A 817 17.99 27.66 -1.55
CA ARG A 817 19.27 28.33 -1.17
C ARG A 817 20.50 27.57 -1.72
N ARG A 818 21.11 28.10 -2.78
CA ARG A 818 22.58 28.06 -3.08
C ARG A 818 22.85 28.75 -4.43
N LEU A 819 23.24 30.02 -4.39
CA LEU A 819 23.91 30.72 -5.50
C LEU A 819 24.63 31.97 -4.95
N VAL A 820 25.71 32.38 -5.64
CA VAL A 820 26.54 33.59 -5.47
C VAL A 820 27.50 33.68 -4.25
N ARG A 821 28.78 33.99 -4.58
CA ARG A 821 30.00 34.32 -3.80
C ARG A 821 31.00 33.16 -3.59
N GLY A 822 32.25 33.20 -4.11
CA GLY A 822 32.83 34.02 -5.19
C GLY A 822 34.31 34.45 -5.00
N THR A 823 35.11 34.43 -6.09
CA THR A 823 36.51 34.97 -6.24
C THR A 823 37.62 34.36 -5.35
N ARG A 824 38.94 34.36 -5.66
CA ARG A 824 39.88 34.95 -6.69
C ARG A 824 41.22 34.12 -6.59
N PRO A 825 42.40 34.46 -7.19
CA PRO A 825 42.81 35.19 -8.43
C PRO A 825 43.71 34.31 -9.39
N LEU A 826 43.68 34.39 -10.72
CA LEU A 826 44.39 35.29 -11.69
C LEU A 826 45.95 35.27 -11.81
N ARG A 827 46.47 34.73 -12.94
CA ARG A 827 47.43 35.34 -13.93
C ARG A 827 47.59 34.40 -15.16
N ALA A 828 47.35 34.88 -16.40
CA ALA A 828 48.30 35.31 -17.46
C ALA A 828 49.09 34.12 -18.10
N SER A 829 49.24 33.93 -19.42
CA SER A 829 49.37 34.82 -20.62
C SER A 829 48.63 34.23 -21.86
N HIS A 830 48.14 34.97 -22.90
CA HIS A 830 48.84 35.61 -24.05
C HIS A 830 49.79 34.66 -24.85
N GLN A 831 49.84 34.58 -26.20
CA GLN A 831 49.08 35.24 -27.30
C GLN A 831 49.39 34.60 -28.72
N ARG A 832 48.38 34.48 -29.62
CA ARG A 832 48.36 34.51 -31.13
C ARG A 832 49.40 33.82 -32.08
N LEU A 833 48.85 33.38 -33.24
CA LEU A 833 49.34 33.39 -34.66
C LEU A 833 50.19 32.24 -35.30
N ASP A 834 49.68 31.81 -36.47
CA ASP A 834 50.27 31.46 -37.79
C ASP A 834 51.31 30.34 -38.10
N GLN A 835 50.82 29.41 -38.96
CA GLN A 835 51.48 28.71 -40.08
C GLN A 835 52.67 27.72 -39.78
N PRO A 836 53.47 27.19 -40.75
CA PRO A 836 53.25 25.80 -41.20
C PRO A 836 54.50 24.86 -41.26
N LEU A 837 54.23 23.61 -41.69
CA LEU A 837 55.05 22.56 -42.40
C LEU A 837 56.52 22.86 -42.83
N PRO A 838 57.41 21.84 -43.12
CA PRO A 838 57.24 20.35 -43.13
C PRO A 838 58.43 19.48 -42.60
N HIS A 839 58.31 18.14 -42.72
CA HIS A 839 59.38 17.09 -42.74
C HIS A 839 60.11 16.75 -41.40
N ARG A 840 60.78 15.58 -41.21
CA ARG A 840 61.28 14.51 -42.13
C ARG A 840 61.23 13.08 -41.50
N ARG A 841 61.49 12.05 -42.33
CA ARG A 841 61.55 10.56 -42.14
C ARG A 841 62.20 10.05 -40.83
N THR A 842 61.97 8.83 -40.31
CA THR A 842 62.10 7.44 -40.91
C THR A 842 61.25 6.36 -40.18
N GLY A 843 60.92 5.15 -40.72
CA GLY A 843 61.04 4.57 -42.08
C GLY A 843 60.96 3.01 -42.15
N ARG A 844 60.46 2.44 -43.28
CA ARG A 844 60.40 1.00 -43.74
C ARG A 844 59.59 0.00 -42.85
N CYS A 845 59.01 -1.12 -43.32
CA CYS A 845 58.97 -1.90 -44.60
C CYS A 845 57.51 -2.08 -45.11
N ALA A 846 57.17 -2.05 -46.41
CA ALA A 846 57.14 -3.16 -47.43
C ALA A 846 56.21 -4.37 -47.08
N ARG A 847 55.35 -4.94 -47.96
CA ARG A 847 55.14 -4.80 -49.43
C ARG A 847 53.69 -5.26 -49.86
N PRO A 848 53.08 -4.84 -51.01
CA PRO A 848 51.66 -5.11 -51.34
C PRO A 848 51.34 -5.74 -52.73
N ALA A 849 50.05 -6.07 -52.95
CA ALA A 849 49.30 -6.38 -54.21
C ALA A 849 47.78 -6.47 -53.85
N ARG A 850 46.71 -6.59 -54.67
CA ARG A 850 46.24 -6.35 -56.07
C ARG A 850 44.69 -6.57 -56.02
N GLY A 851 43.78 -6.09 -56.88
CA GLY A 851 43.79 -5.17 -58.02
C GLY A 851 42.36 -4.95 -58.60
N TYR A 852 42.18 -3.89 -59.39
CA TYR A 852 40.97 -3.44 -60.15
C TYR A 852 40.51 -4.42 -61.26
N VAL A 853 39.32 -4.41 -61.92
CA VAL A 853 37.94 -3.86 -61.83
C VAL A 853 37.35 -3.78 -63.27
N GLY A 854 36.06 -4.07 -63.48
CA GLY A 854 35.29 -3.81 -64.73
C GLY A 854 34.82 -5.07 -65.50
N ALA A 855 33.80 -5.05 -66.38
CA ALA A 855 32.70 -4.08 -66.61
C ALA A 855 31.57 -4.66 -67.51
N GLN A 856 30.39 -4.03 -67.51
CA GLN A 856 29.29 -4.03 -68.53
C GLN A 856 28.36 -5.24 -68.82
N ARG A 857 27.07 -4.88 -69.03
CA ARG A 857 26.02 -5.37 -69.95
C ARG A 857 25.48 -6.83 -69.93
N ALA A 858 24.25 -6.93 -69.39
CA ALA A 858 23.00 -7.33 -70.06
C ALA A 858 22.89 -8.66 -70.86
N GLY A 859 21.92 -9.48 -70.43
CA GLY A 859 21.32 -10.61 -71.16
C GLY A 859 20.00 -11.01 -70.47
N ALA A 860 19.04 -11.59 -71.19
CA ALA A 860 17.69 -11.83 -70.67
C ALA A 860 17.12 -13.21 -71.07
N ALA A 861 15.94 -13.52 -70.50
CA ALA A 861 14.93 -14.49 -70.93
C ALA A 861 14.89 -15.91 -70.31
N ASN A 862 13.66 -16.42 -70.36
CA ASN A 862 13.11 -17.77 -70.17
C ASN A 862 12.99 -18.39 -68.77
N ALA A 863 11.79 -18.92 -68.53
CA ALA A 863 11.38 -19.72 -67.40
C ALA A 863 11.36 -21.21 -67.75
N GLY A 864 11.37 -22.08 -66.74
CA GLY A 864 11.22 -23.52 -66.87
C GLY A 864 10.24 -24.07 -65.82
N VAL A 865 9.27 -24.86 -66.26
CA VAL A 865 8.13 -25.32 -65.45
C VAL A 865 8.36 -26.71 -64.86
N ARG A 866 7.91 -26.94 -63.62
CA ARG A 866 7.68 -28.28 -63.04
C ARG A 866 6.50 -28.29 -62.04
N PRO A 867 5.47 -29.08 -62.32
CA PRO A 867 4.66 -29.78 -61.31
C PRO A 867 4.83 -31.30 -61.44
N GLY A 868 4.44 -32.06 -60.41
CA GLY A 868 4.43 -33.54 -60.47
C GLY A 868 4.47 -34.22 -59.09
N LEU A 869 3.30 -34.48 -58.53
CA LEU A 869 3.06 -35.49 -57.48
C LEU A 869 2.83 -36.88 -58.16
N PRO A 870 2.85 -38.02 -57.44
CA PRO A 870 1.81 -38.36 -56.47
C PRO A 870 2.19 -38.13 -54.99
#